data_AF-A0A812I4L2-F1
#
_entry.id   AF-A0A812I4L2-F1
#
_cell.length_a   1.000
_cell.length_b   1.000
_cell.length_c   1.000
_cell.angle_alpha   90.00
_cell.angle_beta   90.00
_cell.angle_gamma   90.00
#
_symmetry.space_group_name_H-M   'P 1'
#
loop_
_entity.id
_entity.type
_entity.pdbx_description
1 polymer ?
#
loop_
_entity_poly.entity_id
_entity_poly.type
_entity_poly.pdbx_seq_one_letter_code
_entity_poly.pdbx_strand_id
1 'polypeptide(L)'
;MAEKKVDPATGEAYTLKELMAHYKGTYKKKELEEYFDNHCKPVKVRQSKAKAAKPTKDAKPEPKAKAKAKATAKAKSAPSKPKEAPKEDAEPKGLRTGKDGGASALAKLRSFSRCVLAEYVWLDADGVTRSKTMTMTARPLKVADLKVWNYDGSSTGQADGHNSEVLLKPRAIFNDPFRGYPHVMVLADAWQAWDDKPAKNNTRATCAETMDMYKSLDPWFGIEQEYTLMKPGRVGEKAKTPLGFNKDDSEPAPQGPYYTGAGYNVAIGRPVADEHYKMCMEAGVKISGINAEVMPGQWEFQVGPCRGIEMGDHLTMSRYIMLRVTEKHDCVCSFDPKPKEGDWNGAGCHTNFSVTPMRSPGGYDTIIKVCEAFGKVAKEHIAEYGEGNDKRLTGKHETCDINTFKYGVANRGASIRIPRDAEKAGRGYMEDRRPAANCDPYRVTNIIMKTTGECLNAEIVEAGAKMHTAFVFIKPHAVTDKVQTLVKDKLTEGGLTIKSEGAIKAEVIDKKKLIDIHYGAIAAKAVMKKPSELTVQEKAQAEFEKQFGVAWSKVMEDGLVFNAMDGAKKLGISPDELGKKYDALKKGETIIKFGGGFYCGKVDSIYVINGFYMNMRSKFTAPGTSIYYYEVEWPADKMKWEDFRGKFLGPTDPAQAPASSLRNLIYKDWSDLGLKAQPDTGDNGVHASASPFEALAERCNWLRASMTKDPFGKALLASGLTPGMAKKWFEDPALEFEGGKKSVFDMLEDLDAGDCLKKCKAIAAANK
;
A
#
# COMPACT_ATOMS: atom_id res chain seq x y z
N MET A 1 -40.75 -3.61 -26.05
CA MET A 1 -39.34 -3.47 -25.62
C MET A 1 -39.13 -4.36 -24.41
N ALA A 2 -38.03 -5.11 -24.32
CA ALA A 2 -37.72 -5.88 -23.11
C ALA A 2 -37.59 -4.93 -21.90
N GLU A 3 -38.11 -5.35 -20.74
CA GLU A 3 -38.09 -4.53 -19.53
C GLU A 3 -36.65 -4.20 -19.13
N LYS A 4 -36.35 -2.90 -19.00
CA LYS A 4 -35.09 -2.43 -18.42
C LYS A 4 -35.30 -2.05 -16.97
N LYS A 5 -34.45 -2.55 -16.09
CA LYS A 5 -34.39 -2.20 -14.67
C LYS A 5 -33.03 -1.58 -14.35
N VAL A 6 -33.02 -0.58 -13.47
CA VAL A 6 -31.82 0.09 -12.97
C VAL A 6 -31.16 -0.81 -11.95
N ASP A 7 -29.93 -1.19 -12.23
CA ASP A 7 -29.06 -1.91 -11.32
C ASP A 7 -28.55 -0.95 -10.22
N PRO A 8 -28.83 -1.22 -8.93
CA PRO A 8 -28.39 -0.34 -7.85
C PRO A 8 -26.87 -0.31 -7.64
N ALA A 9 -26.13 -1.30 -8.15
CA ALA A 9 -24.66 -1.34 -8.02
C ALA A 9 -23.97 -0.40 -9.03
N THR A 10 -24.49 -0.31 -10.25
CA THR A 10 -23.90 0.50 -11.34
C THR A 10 -24.65 1.81 -11.59
N GLY A 11 -25.92 1.89 -11.19
CA GLY A 11 -26.81 3.02 -11.51
C GLY A 11 -27.33 3.00 -12.96
N GLU A 12 -26.99 1.99 -13.75
CA GLU A 12 -27.34 1.88 -15.16
C GLU A 12 -28.58 0.98 -15.39
N ALA A 13 -29.27 1.20 -16.51
CA ALA A 13 -30.48 0.45 -16.87
C ALA A 13 -30.16 -0.71 -17.83
N TYR A 14 -30.35 -1.94 -17.34
CA TYR A 14 -30.13 -3.18 -18.08
C TYR A 14 -31.44 -3.91 -18.34
N THR A 15 -31.53 -4.63 -19.45
CA THR A 15 -32.39 -5.83 -19.55
C THR A 15 -31.72 -6.99 -18.83
N LEU A 16 -32.46 -8.03 -18.45
CA LEU A 16 -31.89 -9.23 -17.83
C LEU A 16 -30.73 -9.83 -18.65
N LYS A 17 -30.85 -9.83 -19.98
CA LYS A 17 -29.81 -10.33 -20.89
C LYS A 17 -28.54 -9.46 -20.87
N GLU A 18 -28.70 -8.14 -20.84
CA GLU A 18 -27.56 -7.21 -20.74
C GLU A 18 -26.92 -7.30 -19.35
N LEU A 19 -27.71 -7.44 -18.27
CA LEU A 19 -27.21 -7.65 -16.90
C LEU A 19 -26.40 -8.96 -16.79
N MET A 20 -26.90 -10.05 -17.38
CA MET A 20 -26.19 -11.33 -17.42
C MET A 20 -24.89 -11.26 -18.23
N ALA A 21 -24.84 -10.43 -19.28
CA ALA A 21 -23.63 -10.21 -20.04
C ALA A 21 -22.62 -9.35 -19.23
N HIS A 22 -23.11 -8.34 -18.51
CA HIS A 22 -22.32 -7.46 -17.66
C HIS A 22 -21.62 -8.24 -16.53
N TYR A 23 -22.33 -9.18 -15.89
CA TYR A 23 -21.81 -9.99 -14.78
C TYR A 23 -21.35 -11.40 -15.18
N LYS A 24 -21.07 -11.63 -16.46
CA LYS A 24 -20.71 -12.96 -16.98
C LYS A 24 -19.42 -13.47 -16.34
N GLY A 25 -19.51 -14.61 -15.64
CA GLY A 25 -18.39 -15.26 -14.97
C GLY A 25 -18.17 -14.83 -13.51
N THR A 26 -18.96 -13.89 -13.01
CA THR A 26 -18.90 -13.43 -11.61
C THR A 26 -19.98 -14.09 -10.74
N TYR A 27 -21.19 -14.24 -11.27
CA TYR A 27 -22.34 -14.80 -10.55
C TYR A 27 -23.05 -15.90 -11.37
N LYS A 28 -23.73 -16.82 -10.70
CA LYS A 28 -24.49 -17.87 -11.39
C LYS A 28 -25.75 -17.29 -12.00
N LYS A 29 -26.21 -17.89 -13.11
CA LYS A 29 -27.38 -17.41 -13.87
C LYS A 29 -28.62 -17.19 -12.99
N LYS A 30 -28.92 -18.16 -12.10
CA LYS A 30 -30.10 -18.11 -11.22
C LYS A 30 -30.02 -16.97 -10.19
N GLU A 31 -28.82 -16.65 -9.70
CA GLU A 31 -28.59 -15.54 -8.76
C GLU A 31 -28.80 -14.19 -9.46
N LEU A 32 -28.43 -14.08 -10.74
CA LEU A 32 -28.64 -12.86 -11.53
C LEU A 32 -30.12 -12.66 -11.93
N GLU A 33 -30.87 -13.75 -12.14
CA GLU A 33 -32.32 -13.69 -12.33
C GLU A 33 -33.03 -13.18 -11.06
N GLU A 34 -32.72 -13.77 -9.90
CA GLU A 34 -33.25 -13.31 -8.61
C GLU A 34 -32.82 -11.87 -8.28
N TYR A 35 -31.58 -11.49 -8.63
CA TYR A 35 -31.08 -10.13 -8.44
C TYR A 35 -31.81 -9.10 -9.31
N PHE A 36 -32.03 -9.43 -10.59
CA PHE A 36 -32.75 -8.56 -11.51
C PHE A 36 -34.20 -8.34 -11.08
N ASP A 37 -34.84 -9.35 -10.47
CA ASP A 37 -36.23 -9.24 -10.04
C ASP A 37 -36.42 -8.58 -8.68
N ASN A 38 -35.54 -8.86 -7.72
CA ASN A 38 -35.71 -8.39 -6.34
C ASN A 38 -34.97 -7.08 -6.02
N HIS A 39 -33.91 -6.76 -6.76
CA HIS A 39 -33.02 -5.65 -6.42
C HIS A 39 -32.94 -4.54 -7.49
N CYS A 40 -33.15 -4.86 -8.77
CA CYS A 40 -33.16 -3.85 -9.83
C CYS A 40 -34.52 -3.15 -9.93
N LYS A 41 -34.54 -1.84 -10.16
CA LYS A 41 -35.78 -1.03 -10.16
C LYS A 41 -36.26 -0.69 -11.58
N PRO A 42 -37.54 -0.87 -11.93
CA PRO A 42 -38.04 -0.57 -13.27
C PRO A 42 -37.87 0.92 -13.64
N VAL A 43 -37.48 1.18 -14.89
CA VAL A 43 -37.33 2.55 -15.41
C VAL A 43 -38.72 3.17 -15.61
N LYS A 44 -39.03 4.26 -14.86
CA LYS A 44 -40.30 4.99 -15.01
C LYS A 44 -40.33 5.78 -16.33
N VAL A 45 -41.14 5.36 -17.29
CA VAL A 45 -41.40 6.12 -18.52
C VAL A 45 -42.34 7.29 -18.19
N ARG A 46 -41.88 8.53 -18.37
CA ARG A 46 -42.67 9.75 -18.20
C ARG A 46 -43.37 10.08 -19.52
N GLN A 47 -44.67 9.79 -19.64
CA GLN A 47 -45.49 10.22 -20.78
C GLN A 47 -45.72 11.75 -20.71
N SER A 48 -45.28 12.48 -21.73
CA SER A 48 -45.53 13.92 -21.90
C SER A 48 -46.97 14.16 -22.36
N LYS A 49 -47.80 14.78 -21.51
CA LYS A 49 -49.10 15.34 -21.92
C LYS A 49 -48.89 16.74 -22.50
N ALA A 50 -49.27 16.91 -23.76
CA ALA A 50 -49.40 18.22 -24.41
C ALA A 50 -50.47 19.07 -23.68
N LYS A 51 -50.12 20.30 -23.31
CA LYS A 51 -51.07 21.32 -22.86
C LYS A 51 -51.35 22.29 -24.00
N ALA A 52 -52.61 22.35 -24.40
CA ALA A 52 -53.18 23.34 -25.28
C ALA A 52 -53.23 24.71 -24.59
N ALA A 53 -52.87 25.77 -25.32
CA ALA A 53 -53.09 27.16 -24.92
C ALA A 53 -54.14 27.79 -25.87
N LYS A 54 -55.15 28.44 -25.30
CA LYS A 54 -56.12 29.30 -25.98
C LYS A 54 -55.76 30.79 -25.76
N PRO A 55 -56.27 31.70 -26.61
CA PRO A 55 -55.56 32.90 -27.05
C PRO A 55 -56.06 34.21 -26.41
N THR A 56 -55.26 35.27 -26.52
CA THR A 56 -55.74 36.66 -26.51
C THR A 56 -54.99 37.52 -27.55
N LYS A 57 -55.77 38.36 -28.24
CA LYS A 57 -55.39 39.45 -29.16
C LYS A 57 -54.81 40.62 -28.31
N ASP A 58 -53.96 41.54 -28.80
CA ASP A 58 -54.24 42.57 -29.82
C ASP A 58 -52.96 43.33 -30.31
N ALA A 59 -53.03 43.79 -31.57
CA ALA A 59 -52.38 44.94 -32.25
C ALA A 59 -50.84 45.17 -32.19
N LYS A 60 -50.04 44.93 -33.26
CA LYS A 60 -49.67 45.78 -34.45
C LYS A 60 -48.76 47.01 -34.16
N PRO A 61 -47.88 47.46 -35.11
CA PRO A 61 -47.19 46.78 -36.22
C PRO A 61 -45.67 47.12 -36.37
N GLU A 62 -45.00 46.42 -37.29
CA GLU A 62 -43.63 46.64 -37.81
C GLU A 62 -43.35 48.09 -38.32
N PRO A 63 -42.09 48.38 -38.70
CA PRO A 63 -41.88 48.45 -40.15
C PRO A 63 -40.65 47.67 -40.66
N LYS A 64 -40.86 47.08 -41.84
CA LYS A 64 -39.84 46.52 -42.74
C LYS A 64 -39.03 47.64 -43.40
N ALA A 65 -37.74 47.39 -43.64
CA ALA A 65 -37.04 47.99 -44.76
C ALA A 65 -36.13 46.95 -45.43
N LYS A 66 -36.43 46.67 -46.70
CA LYS A 66 -35.56 45.99 -47.67
C LYS A 66 -34.65 47.05 -48.30
N ALA A 67 -33.38 46.71 -48.54
CA ALA A 67 -32.63 47.30 -49.65
C ALA A 67 -31.66 46.28 -50.24
N LYS A 68 -31.84 45.98 -51.53
CA LYS A 68 -30.89 45.30 -52.41
C LYS A 68 -30.06 46.37 -53.12
N ALA A 69 -28.76 46.15 -53.25
CA ALA A 69 -27.95 46.72 -54.32
C ALA A 69 -26.99 45.65 -54.85
N LYS A 70 -26.87 45.60 -56.19
CA LYS A 70 -26.17 44.60 -57.01
C LYS A 70 -25.24 45.38 -57.96
N ALA A 71 -23.95 45.04 -58.02
CA ALA A 71 -23.03 45.13 -59.17
C ALA A 71 -21.59 44.82 -58.69
N THR A 72 -21.02 43.63 -58.91
CA THR A 72 -20.15 43.19 -60.06
C THR A 72 -18.86 44.03 -60.20
N ALA A 73 -17.63 43.50 -60.21
CA ALA A 73 -17.16 42.23 -60.76
C ALA A 73 -15.76 41.76 -60.26
N LYS A 74 -15.62 40.42 -60.20
CA LYS A 74 -14.51 39.52 -60.60
C LYS A 74 -13.11 39.62 -59.95
N ALA A 75 -12.80 38.62 -59.12
CA ALA A 75 -11.67 37.70 -59.33
C ALA A 75 -11.96 36.35 -58.65
N LYS A 76 -11.45 35.27 -59.25
CA LYS A 76 -11.84 33.86 -59.07
C LYS A 76 -11.35 33.24 -57.75
N SER A 77 -12.25 32.56 -57.02
CA SER A 77 -11.95 31.32 -56.30
C SER A 77 -13.26 30.62 -55.90
N ALA A 78 -13.35 29.31 -56.12
CA ALA A 78 -14.51 28.50 -55.76
C ALA A 78 -14.65 28.42 -54.23
N PRO A 79 -15.85 28.57 -53.65
CA PRO A 79 -16.03 28.37 -52.21
C PRO A 79 -15.98 26.87 -51.88
N SER A 80 -14.98 26.48 -51.12
CA SER A 80 -14.97 25.20 -50.42
C SER A 80 -16.14 25.17 -49.43
N LYS A 81 -16.87 24.05 -49.41
CA LYS A 81 -17.88 23.76 -48.40
C LYS A 81 -17.30 23.98 -46.99
N PRO A 82 -18.12 24.40 -46.00
CA PRO A 82 -17.70 24.35 -44.60
C PRO A 82 -17.26 22.92 -44.30
N LYS A 83 -16.01 22.74 -43.83
CA LYS A 83 -15.58 21.47 -43.28
C LYS A 83 -16.52 21.13 -42.12
N GLU A 84 -17.22 20.00 -42.25
CA GLU A 84 -17.88 19.35 -41.12
C GLU A 84 -16.91 19.27 -39.93
N ALA A 85 -17.46 19.43 -38.72
CA ALA A 85 -16.74 19.12 -37.49
C ALA A 85 -16.08 17.73 -37.60
N PRO A 86 -14.89 17.51 -37.01
CA PRO A 86 -14.21 16.22 -37.11
C PRO A 86 -15.14 15.12 -36.61
N LYS A 87 -15.40 14.13 -37.46
CA LYS A 87 -15.98 12.85 -37.03
C LYS A 87 -15.01 12.25 -36.01
N GLU A 88 -15.53 11.71 -34.91
CA GLU A 88 -14.78 10.85 -33.98
C GLU A 88 -13.85 9.93 -34.77
N ASP A 89 -12.56 9.96 -34.44
CA ASP A 89 -11.52 9.19 -35.12
C ASP A 89 -11.92 7.70 -35.12
N ALA A 90 -12.34 7.20 -36.27
CA ALA A 90 -12.56 5.77 -36.43
C ALA A 90 -11.22 5.05 -36.20
N GLU A 91 -11.19 4.08 -35.28
CA GLU A 91 -9.98 3.29 -34.99
C GLU A 91 -9.33 2.83 -36.31
N PRO A 92 -8.00 2.98 -36.46
CA PRO A 92 -7.30 2.56 -37.66
C PRO A 92 -7.58 1.07 -37.90
N LYS A 93 -8.19 0.74 -39.05
CA LYS A 93 -8.46 -0.65 -39.42
C LYS A 93 -7.19 -1.48 -39.32
N GLY A 94 -7.15 -2.44 -38.39
CA GLY A 94 -6.02 -3.33 -38.18
C GLY A 94 -4.95 -2.85 -37.18
N LEU A 95 -5.25 -1.86 -36.33
CA LEU A 95 -4.49 -1.59 -35.11
C LEU A 95 -4.56 -2.80 -34.17
N ARG A 96 -3.41 -3.27 -33.70
CA ARG A 96 -3.35 -4.31 -32.67
C ARG A 96 -3.42 -3.67 -31.30
N THR A 97 -4.14 -4.29 -30.36
CA THR A 97 -4.21 -3.89 -28.96
C THR A 97 -3.76 -5.03 -28.04
N GLY A 98 -3.36 -4.67 -26.82
CA GLY A 98 -2.90 -5.62 -25.81
C GLY A 98 -1.38 -5.68 -25.69
N LYS A 99 -0.87 -6.84 -25.24
CA LYS A 99 0.53 -7.04 -24.85
C LYS A 99 1.49 -6.81 -26.02
N ASP A 100 2.57 -6.08 -25.76
CA ASP A 100 3.66 -5.95 -26.73
C ASP A 100 4.40 -7.28 -26.95
N GLY A 101 4.61 -7.62 -28.21
CA GLY A 101 5.39 -8.76 -28.65
C GLY A 101 6.91 -8.55 -28.63
N GLY A 102 7.39 -7.33 -28.37
CA GLY A 102 8.80 -6.98 -28.25
C GLY A 102 9.60 -7.09 -29.55
N ALA A 103 10.92 -7.01 -29.42
CA ALA A 103 11.85 -6.97 -30.55
C ALA A 103 11.71 -8.16 -31.51
N SER A 104 11.51 -9.37 -30.98
CA SER A 104 11.35 -10.58 -31.81
C SER A 104 10.06 -10.57 -32.64
N ALA A 105 8.99 -9.94 -32.13
CA ALA A 105 7.76 -9.78 -32.90
C ALA A 105 7.89 -8.64 -33.92
N LEU A 106 8.54 -7.52 -33.56
CA LEU A 106 8.85 -6.43 -34.48
C LEU A 106 9.67 -6.93 -35.67
N ALA A 107 10.70 -7.75 -35.44
CA ALA A 107 11.56 -8.32 -36.48
C ALA A 107 10.79 -9.17 -37.52
N LYS A 108 9.60 -9.68 -37.17
CA LYS A 108 8.74 -10.46 -38.06
C LYS A 108 7.77 -9.59 -38.87
N LEU A 109 7.63 -8.30 -38.55
CA LEU A 109 6.74 -7.39 -39.27
C LEU A 109 7.39 -6.93 -40.58
N ARG A 110 6.61 -6.95 -41.67
CA ARG A 110 7.04 -6.41 -42.97
C ARG A 110 6.98 -4.88 -43.04
N SER A 111 6.29 -4.22 -42.10
CA SER A 111 6.15 -2.76 -42.03
C SER A 111 5.82 -2.33 -40.59
N PHE A 112 6.38 -1.20 -40.17
CA PHE A 112 6.17 -0.63 -38.82
C PHE A 112 5.13 0.50 -38.83
N SER A 113 4.49 0.78 -39.97
CA SER A 113 3.46 1.84 -40.12
C SER A 113 2.25 1.70 -39.20
N ARG A 114 2.02 0.50 -38.64
CA ARG A 114 0.93 0.19 -37.69
C ARG A 114 1.43 -0.03 -36.26
N CYS A 115 2.72 0.21 -36.01
CA CYS A 115 3.28 0.13 -34.67
C CYS A 115 2.85 1.33 -33.83
N VAL A 116 2.94 1.17 -32.51
CA VAL A 116 2.56 2.17 -31.53
C VAL A 116 3.81 2.71 -30.86
N LEU A 117 3.97 4.02 -30.82
CA LEU A 117 4.98 4.68 -30.02
C LEU A 117 4.53 4.79 -28.56
N ALA A 118 5.39 4.37 -27.65
CA ALA A 118 5.20 4.52 -26.21
C ALA A 118 6.34 5.34 -25.61
N GLU A 119 6.04 6.55 -25.15
CA GLU A 119 6.98 7.42 -24.44
C GLU A 119 7.07 7.00 -22.98
N TYR A 120 8.16 6.35 -22.57
CA TYR A 120 8.40 6.04 -21.17
C TYR A 120 8.96 7.28 -20.48
N VAL A 121 8.29 7.72 -19.41
CA VAL A 121 8.62 8.88 -18.59
C VAL A 121 8.93 8.41 -17.16
N TRP A 122 10.03 8.88 -16.57
CA TRP A 122 10.44 8.55 -15.20
C TRP A 122 11.14 9.72 -14.52
N LEU A 123 11.39 9.61 -13.22
CA LEU A 123 12.16 10.58 -12.44
C LEU A 123 13.61 10.11 -12.25
N ASP A 124 14.57 11.00 -12.45
CA ASP A 124 15.99 10.75 -12.18
C ASP A 124 16.38 10.97 -10.70
N ALA A 125 17.68 10.91 -10.39
CA ALA A 125 18.20 11.09 -9.04
C ALA A 125 17.84 12.42 -8.39
N ASP A 126 17.55 13.46 -9.18
CA ASP A 126 17.23 14.81 -8.73
C ASP A 126 15.71 15.08 -8.80
N GLY A 127 14.91 14.08 -9.19
CA GLY A 127 13.45 14.21 -9.28
C GLY A 127 12.99 14.95 -10.54
N VAL A 128 13.86 15.03 -11.55
CA VAL A 128 13.55 15.64 -12.84
C VAL A 128 13.04 14.57 -13.80
N THR A 129 12.01 14.92 -14.60
CA THR A 129 11.44 14.00 -15.58
C THR A 129 12.41 13.75 -16.73
N ARG A 130 12.64 12.49 -17.06
CA ARG A 130 13.35 12.01 -18.25
C ARG A 130 12.39 11.19 -19.10
N SER A 131 12.66 11.07 -20.39
CA SER A 131 11.86 10.21 -21.26
C SER A 131 12.63 9.58 -22.41
N LYS A 132 12.06 8.49 -22.95
CA LYS A 132 12.48 7.88 -24.22
C LYS A 132 11.37 7.04 -24.85
N THR A 133 11.42 6.83 -26.17
CA THR A 133 10.33 6.20 -26.92
C THR A 133 10.62 4.74 -27.30
N MET A 134 9.68 3.84 -27.02
CA MET A 134 9.65 2.47 -27.55
C MET A 134 8.70 2.38 -28.75
N THR A 135 9.10 1.63 -29.78
CA THR A 135 8.16 1.15 -30.81
C THR A 135 7.56 -0.18 -30.34
N MET A 136 6.23 -0.26 -30.27
CA MET A 136 5.47 -1.41 -29.82
C MET A 136 4.65 -2.01 -30.96
N THR A 137 4.43 -3.32 -30.89
CA THR A 137 3.63 -4.06 -31.87
C THR A 137 2.12 -3.93 -31.68
N ALA A 138 1.67 -3.40 -30.55
CA ALA A 138 0.27 -3.24 -30.19
C ALA A 138 0.10 -2.06 -29.20
N ARG A 139 -1.07 -1.42 -29.21
CA ARG A 139 -1.44 -0.39 -28.24
C ARG A 139 -1.78 -1.07 -26.90
N PRO A 140 -1.10 -0.72 -25.79
CA PRO A 140 -1.40 -1.32 -24.50
C PRO A 140 -2.78 -0.88 -23.99
N LEU A 141 -3.52 -1.80 -23.35
CA LEU A 141 -4.81 -1.51 -22.72
C LEU A 141 -4.70 -1.42 -21.19
N LYS A 142 -3.67 -2.06 -20.63
CA LYS A 142 -3.37 -2.06 -19.19
C LYS A 142 -1.87 -2.07 -18.98
N VAL A 143 -1.44 -1.67 -17.78
CA VAL A 143 -0.01 -1.61 -17.40
C VAL A 143 0.71 -2.94 -17.64
N ALA A 144 0.04 -4.08 -17.41
CA ALA A 144 0.61 -5.42 -17.63
C ALA A 144 0.87 -5.78 -19.11
N ASP A 145 0.37 -4.99 -20.06
CA ASP A 145 0.65 -5.16 -21.49
C ASP A 145 2.01 -4.56 -21.89
N LEU A 146 2.57 -3.70 -21.03
CA LEU A 146 3.83 -3.00 -21.25
C LEU A 146 5.02 -3.85 -20.79
N LYS A 147 6.15 -3.66 -21.47
CA LYS A 147 7.42 -4.30 -21.12
C LYS A 147 8.12 -3.49 -20.02
N VAL A 148 8.75 -4.18 -19.05
CA VAL A 148 9.77 -3.57 -18.19
C VAL A 148 10.98 -3.24 -19.07
N TRP A 149 11.32 -1.97 -19.14
CA TRP A 149 12.46 -1.50 -19.92
C TRP A 149 13.63 -1.18 -18.99
N ASN A 150 14.71 -0.66 -19.55
CA ASN A 150 15.92 -0.31 -18.83
C ASN A 150 16.51 0.97 -19.42
N TYR A 151 17.41 1.64 -18.71
CA TYR A 151 18.21 2.76 -19.20
C TYR A 151 19.57 2.78 -18.50
N ASP A 152 20.46 3.66 -18.98
CA ASP A 152 21.74 3.91 -18.34
C ASP A 152 21.57 4.88 -17.16
N GLY A 153 21.59 4.33 -15.94
CA GLY A 153 21.46 5.07 -14.70
C GLY A 153 22.69 5.90 -14.34
N SER A 154 23.85 5.65 -14.95
CA SER A 154 25.05 6.47 -14.68
C SER A 154 24.90 7.88 -15.25
N SER A 155 24.22 8.01 -16.37
CA SER A 155 23.88 9.29 -17.01
C SER A 155 22.77 10.08 -16.28
N THR A 156 22.20 9.53 -15.20
CA THR A 156 21.12 10.14 -14.43
C THR A 156 21.36 10.11 -12.91
N GLY A 157 22.59 9.79 -12.48
CA GLY A 157 22.99 9.78 -11.07
C GLY A 157 22.35 8.66 -10.23
N GLN A 158 21.88 7.58 -10.86
CA GLN A 158 21.15 6.49 -10.20
C GLN A 158 21.91 5.17 -10.14
N ALA A 159 23.05 5.06 -10.83
CA ALA A 159 23.92 3.89 -10.80
C ALA A 159 25.37 4.26 -11.14
N ASP A 160 26.32 3.40 -10.78
CA ASP A 160 27.72 3.56 -11.19
C ASP A 160 27.95 3.05 -12.61
N GLY A 161 28.95 3.59 -13.31
CA GLY A 161 29.21 3.25 -14.72
C GLY A 161 29.55 1.77 -14.99
N HIS A 162 30.07 1.04 -14.00
CA HIS A 162 30.42 -0.38 -14.13
C HIS A 162 29.25 -1.35 -13.86
N ASN A 163 28.12 -0.83 -13.36
CA ASN A 163 26.87 -1.57 -13.14
C ASN A 163 25.68 -0.60 -13.29
N SER A 164 25.51 -0.06 -14.51
CA SER A 164 24.70 1.14 -14.72
C SER A 164 23.23 0.88 -15.06
N GLU A 165 22.83 -0.37 -15.27
CA GLU A 165 21.48 -0.68 -15.73
C GLU A 165 20.43 -0.44 -14.63
N VAL A 166 19.45 0.42 -14.94
CA VAL A 166 18.28 0.67 -14.10
C VAL A 166 17.02 0.32 -14.87
N LEU A 167 16.10 -0.40 -14.22
CA LEU A 167 14.85 -0.88 -14.79
C LEU A 167 13.75 0.17 -14.68
N LEU A 168 12.98 0.35 -15.75
CA LEU A 168 11.75 1.11 -15.82
C LEU A 168 10.56 0.18 -15.68
N LYS A 169 9.91 0.19 -14.51
CA LYS A 169 8.71 -0.60 -14.23
C LYS A 169 7.46 0.25 -14.50
N PRO A 170 6.65 -0.05 -15.55
CA PRO A 170 5.46 0.74 -15.90
C PRO A 170 4.43 0.83 -14.76
N ARG A 171 3.79 2.00 -14.62
CA ARG A 171 2.85 2.30 -13.53
C ARG A 171 1.53 2.91 -13.98
N ALA A 172 1.55 3.82 -14.95
CA ALA A 172 0.34 4.44 -15.50
C ALA A 172 0.48 4.66 -17.00
N ILE A 173 -0.66 4.64 -17.71
CA ILE A 173 -0.74 4.85 -19.15
C ILE A 173 -1.58 6.10 -19.40
N PHE A 174 -1.06 6.99 -20.24
CA PHE A 174 -1.73 8.19 -20.72
C PHE A 174 -1.75 8.16 -22.24
N ASN A 175 -2.70 8.87 -22.86
CA ASN A 175 -2.60 9.12 -24.29
C ASN A 175 -1.40 10.04 -24.54
N ASP A 176 -0.75 9.89 -25.70
CA ASP A 176 0.28 10.84 -26.13
C ASP A 176 -0.39 11.99 -26.91
N PRO A 177 -0.53 13.19 -26.32
CA PRO A 177 -1.20 14.31 -26.98
C PRO A 177 -0.30 14.98 -28.03
N PHE A 178 1.00 14.73 -28.02
CA PHE A 178 1.95 15.28 -28.98
C PHE A 178 1.95 14.49 -30.29
N ARG A 179 1.81 13.17 -30.20
CA ARG A 179 1.81 12.27 -31.36
C ARG A 179 0.41 11.85 -31.79
N GLY A 180 -0.59 12.00 -30.93
CA GLY A 180 -1.96 11.60 -31.18
C GLY A 180 -2.19 10.10 -31.08
N TYR A 181 -3.45 9.68 -31.21
CA TYR A 181 -3.82 8.26 -31.25
C TYR A 181 -3.18 7.57 -32.47
N PRO A 182 -2.60 6.35 -32.36
CA PRO A 182 -2.73 5.38 -31.27
C PRO A 182 -1.55 5.38 -30.28
N HIS A 183 -0.82 6.48 -30.13
CA HIS A 183 0.39 6.54 -29.29
C HIS A 183 0.07 6.78 -27.80
N VAL A 184 1.01 6.40 -26.93
CA VAL A 184 0.84 6.47 -25.46
C VAL A 184 2.06 7.09 -24.79
N MET A 185 1.83 7.70 -23.63
CA MET A 185 2.88 7.95 -22.64
C MET A 185 2.73 6.96 -21.49
N VAL A 186 3.85 6.55 -20.91
CA VAL A 186 3.97 5.53 -19.88
C VAL A 186 4.76 6.11 -18.73
N LEU A 187 4.12 6.37 -17.61
CA LEU A 187 4.85 6.69 -16.38
C LEU A 187 5.45 5.40 -15.80
N ALA A 188 6.72 5.43 -15.42
CA ALA A 188 7.44 4.28 -14.87
C ALA A 188 8.24 4.64 -13.61
N ASP A 189 8.35 3.68 -12.69
CA ASP A 189 9.31 3.73 -11.57
C ASP A 189 10.70 3.29 -12.05
N ALA A 190 11.74 3.84 -11.40
CA ALA A 190 13.12 3.38 -11.55
C ALA A 190 13.51 2.36 -10.45
N TRP A 191 14.07 1.22 -10.85
CA TRP A 191 14.47 0.12 -9.97
C TRP A 191 15.87 -0.40 -10.32
N GLN A 192 16.69 -0.69 -9.32
CA GLN A 192 18.03 -1.25 -9.53
C GLN A 192 17.94 -2.64 -10.17
N ALA A 193 18.72 -2.91 -11.22
CA ALA A 193 18.63 -4.17 -11.95
C ALA A 193 19.26 -5.36 -11.20
N TRP A 194 20.18 -5.13 -10.27
CA TRP A 194 20.97 -6.17 -9.62
C TRP A 194 20.34 -6.76 -8.35
N ASP A 195 19.51 -6.00 -7.63
CA ASP A 195 18.85 -6.45 -6.39
C ASP A 195 17.36 -6.11 -6.31
N ASP A 196 16.79 -5.56 -7.39
CA ASP A 196 15.37 -5.21 -7.49
C ASP A 196 14.90 -4.23 -6.40
N LYS A 197 15.79 -3.40 -5.84
CA LYS A 197 15.42 -2.30 -4.93
C LYS A 197 15.01 -1.02 -5.68
N PRO A 198 14.22 -0.12 -5.05
CA PRO A 198 13.95 1.19 -5.62
C PRO A 198 15.25 1.94 -5.93
N ALA A 199 15.37 2.54 -7.11
CA ALA A 199 16.51 3.38 -7.45
C ALA A 199 16.52 4.67 -6.59
N LYS A 200 17.66 5.38 -6.57
CA LYS A 200 17.77 6.68 -5.89
C LYS A 200 16.63 7.59 -6.36
N ASN A 201 15.96 8.20 -5.39
CA ASN A 201 14.81 9.09 -5.55
C ASN A 201 13.54 8.45 -6.15
N ASN A 202 13.39 7.12 -6.13
CA ASN A 202 12.09 6.47 -6.37
C ASN A 202 11.19 6.58 -5.13
N THR A 203 10.73 7.80 -4.86
CA THR A 203 9.83 8.17 -3.74
C THR A 203 8.42 7.63 -3.91
N ARG A 204 8.02 7.32 -5.16
CA ARG A 204 6.73 6.69 -5.50
C ARG A 204 6.57 5.32 -4.84
N ALA A 205 7.64 4.52 -4.73
CA ALA A 205 7.59 3.21 -4.08
C ALA A 205 7.13 3.30 -2.62
N THR A 206 7.79 4.14 -1.81
CA THR A 206 7.43 4.38 -0.41
C THR A 206 6.04 5.01 -0.27
N CYS A 207 5.67 5.94 -1.17
CA CYS A 207 4.34 6.52 -1.18
C CYS A 207 3.26 5.46 -1.44
N ALA A 208 3.49 4.54 -2.39
CA ALA A 208 2.54 3.47 -2.71
C ALA A 208 2.27 2.54 -1.52
N GLU A 209 3.28 2.20 -0.72
CA GLU A 209 3.11 1.42 0.52
C GLU A 209 2.21 2.14 1.52
N THR A 210 2.41 3.44 1.72
CA THR A 210 1.61 4.25 2.63
C THR A 210 0.17 4.39 2.14
N MET A 211 -0.02 4.61 0.85
CA MET A 211 -1.36 4.68 0.24
C MET A 211 -2.10 3.35 0.33
N ASP A 212 -1.41 2.21 0.22
CA ASP A 212 -2.01 0.88 0.42
C ASP A 212 -2.36 0.62 1.89
N MET A 213 -1.46 0.99 2.81
CA MET A 213 -1.68 0.88 4.26
C MET A 213 -2.94 1.60 4.72
N TYR A 214 -3.19 2.80 4.20
CA TYR A 214 -4.33 3.64 4.57
C TYR A 214 -5.45 3.66 3.51
N LYS A 215 -5.47 2.68 2.60
CA LYS A 215 -6.41 2.62 1.47
C LYS A 215 -7.88 2.68 1.90
N SER A 216 -8.21 2.15 3.09
CA SER A 216 -9.57 2.17 3.64
C SER A 216 -10.09 3.58 3.95
N LEU A 217 -9.20 4.57 4.10
CA LEU A 217 -9.57 5.96 4.33
C LEU A 217 -10.00 6.67 3.03
N ASP A 218 -9.77 6.07 1.85
CA ASP A 218 -10.04 6.66 0.52
C ASP A 218 -9.54 8.11 0.42
N PRO A 219 -8.21 8.32 0.48
CA PRO A 219 -7.62 9.65 0.48
C PRO A 219 -7.75 10.31 -0.89
N TRP A 220 -8.28 11.54 -0.91
CA TRP A 220 -8.41 12.37 -2.10
C TRP A 220 -7.49 13.58 -1.97
N PHE A 221 -6.79 13.89 -3.05
CA PHE A 221 -5.89 15.02 -3.17
C PHE A 221 -6.27 15.88 -4.36
N GLY A 222 -6.10 17.19 -4.24
CA GLY A 222 -6.10 18.12 -5.37
C GLY A 222 -4.94 19.09 -5.20
N ILE A 223 -4.06 19.19 -6.19
CA ILE A 223 -2.83 19.98 -6.09
C ILE A 223 -2.89 21.16 -7.05
N GLU A 224 -2.63 22.35 -6.52
CA GLU A 224 -2.54 23.64 -7.19
C GLU A 224 -1.06 23.90 -7.52
N GLN A 225 -0.62 23.58 -8.73
CA GLN A 225 0.78 23.79 -9.15
C GLN A 225 0.96 25.19 -9.72
N GLU A 226 1.63 26.06 -8.96
CA GLU A 226 2.10 27.34 -9.47
C GLU A 226 3.45 27.16 -10.19
N TYR A 227 3.70 27.97 -11.21
CA TYR A 227 4.95 27.98 -11.97
C TYR A 227 5.19 29.35 -12.62
N THR A 228 6.44 29.64 -12.96
CA THR A 228 6.80 30.88 -13.65
C THR A 228 7.44 30.58 -14.99
N LEU A 229 6.92 31.21 -16.04
CA LEU A 229 7.56 31.17 -17.35
C LEU A 229 8.76 32.11 -17.35
N MET A 230 9.89 31.61 -17.83
CA MET A 230 11.17 32.32 -17.84
C MET A 230 11.66 32.48 -19.27
N LYS A 231 12.43 33.55 -19.52
CA LYS A 231 13.18 33.73 -20.76
C LYS A 231 14.27 32.65 -20.86
N PRO A 232 14.52 32.06 -22.04
CA PRO A 232 15.63 31.13 -22.23
C PRO A 232 16.97 31.76 -21.83
N GLY A 233 17.76 31.00 -21.07
CA GLY A 233 19.12 31.37 -20.69
C GLY A 233 20.17 30.72 -21.59
N ARG A 234 21.41 30.65 -21.09
CA ARG A 234 22.46 29.83 -21.70
C ARG A 234 22.11 28.34 -21.55
N VAL A 235 22.42 27.55 -22.57
CA VAL A 235 22.17 26.10 -22.56
C VAL A 235 22.87 25.48 -21.34
N GLY A 236 22.12 24.71 -20.54
CA GLY A 236 22.62 24.06 -19.32
C GLY A 236 22.60 24.93 -18.06
N GLU A 237 22.28 26.23 -18.16
CA GLU A 237 22.17 27.12 -17.01
C GLU A 237 20.70 27.36 -16.61
N LYS A 238 20.48 27.66 -15.32
CA LYS A 238 19.15 28.05 -14.83
C LYS A 238 18.73 29.40 -15.40
N ALA A 239 17.51 29.47 -15.91
CA ALA A 239 16.91 30.72 -16.39
C ALA A 239 16.77 31.74 -15.23
N LYS A 240 17.12 33.00 -15.48
CA LYS A 240 17.20 34.05 -14.45
C LYS A 240 16.10 35.10 -14.53
N THR A 241 15.55 35.32 -15.72
CA THR A 241 14.59 36.41 -15.95
C THR A 241 13.22 35.85 -16.27
N PRO A 242 12.18 36.23 -15.51
CA PRO A 242 10.80 35.87 -15.84
C PRO A 242 10.36 36.44 -17.19
N LEU A 243 9.50 35.70 -17.89
CA LEU A 243 8.97 36.09 -19.20
C LEU A 243 8.11 37.36 -19.12
N GLY A 244 7.49 37.61 -17.97
CA GLY A 244 6.68 38.81 -17.72
C GLY A 244 7.48 40.10 -17.46
N PHE A 245 8.81 40.04 -17.41
CA PHE A 245 9.66 41.22 -17.22
C PHE A 245 9.94 41.91 -18.56
N ASN A 246 10.27 43.20 -18.51
CA ASN A 246 10.49 44.00 -19.71
C ASN A 246 11.65 43.44 -20.56
N LYS A 247 11.67 43.77 -21.85
CA LYS A 247 12.67 43.23 -22.79
C LYS A 247 14.11 43.60 -22.43
N ASP A 248 14.30 44.76 -21.81
CA ASP A 248 15.57 45.27 -21.29
C ASP A 248 15.89 44.77 -19.87
N ASP A 249 15.15 43.77 -19.39
CA ASP A 249 15.24 43.16 -18.06
C ASP A 249 14.90 44.09 -16.89
N SER A 250 14.36 45.29 -17.16
CA SER A 250 13.77 46.15 -16.13
C SER A 250 12.49 45.54 -15.55
N GLU A 251 12.16 45.92 -14.31
CA GLU A 251 10.97 45.41 -13.62
C GLU A 251 9.68 45.93 -14.26
N PRO A 252 8.63 45.08 -14.36
CA PRO A 252 7.31 45.52 -14.80
C PRO A 252 6.62 46.34 -13.69
N ALA A 253 5.42 46.85 -13.98
CA ALA A 253 4.62 47.55 -12.97
C ALA A 253 4.33 46.65 -11.75
N PRO A 254 4.08 47.21 -10.55
CA PRO A 254 3.82 46.44 -9.34
C PRO A 254 2.67 45.43 -9.49
N GLN A 255 2.70 44.38 -8.66
CA GLN A 255 1.67 43.34 -8.64
C GLN A 255 0.27 43.91 -8.33
N GLY A 256 -0.76 43.27 -8.88
CA GLY A 256 -2.15 43.73 -8.77
C GLY A 256 -2.98 43.44 -10.03
N PRO A 257 -2.61 43.97 -11.20
CA PRO A 257 -3.41 43.79 -12.42
C PRO A 257 -3.29 42.39 -13.04
N TYR A 258 -2.27 41.60 -12.67
CA TYR A 258 -1.91 40.35 -13.34
C TYR A 258 -2.78 39.15 -12.94
N TYR A 259 -3.13 39.02 -11.65
CA TYR A 259 -3.92 37.89 -11.14
C TYR A 259 -5.25 37.80 -11.88
N THR A 260 -5.51 36.66 -12.52
CA THR A 260 -6.69 36.41 -13.37
C THR A 260 -6.94 37.48 -14.47
N GLY A 261 -5.92 38.26 -14.83
CA GLY A 261 -6.04 39.37 -15.76
C GLY A 261 -6.19 38.95 -17.21
N ALA A 262 -6.63 39.88 -18.07
CA ALA A 262 -6.81 39.68 -19.50
C ALA A 262 -6.22 40.86 -20.29
N GLY A 263 -5.46 40.57 -21.35
CA GLY A 263 -4.82 41.58 -22.19
C GLY A 263 -3.33 41.30 -22.42
N TYR A 264 -2.77 41.89 -23.48
CA TYR A 264 -1.42 41.60 -23.97
C TYR A 264 -0.31 41.87 -22.92
N ASN A 265 -0.38 43.00 -22.21
CA ASN A 265 0.60 43.37 -21.18
C ASN A 265 0.23 42.87 -19.76
N VAL A 266 -0.75 41.98 -19.64
CA VAL A 266 -1.30 41.53 -18.36
C VAL A 266 -1.24 40.01 -18.24
N ALA A 267 -1.76 39.29 -19.25
CA ALA A 267 -1.80 37.84 -19.28
C ALA A 267 -0.63 37.25 -20.09
N ILE A 268 0.60 37.51 -19.64
CA ILE A 268 1.82 37.11 -20.35
C ILE A 268 1.97 35.58 -20.33
N GLY A 269 2.08 34.96 -21.51
CA GLY A 269 2.32 33.51 -21.64
C GLY A 269 1.06 32.64 -21.71
N ARG A 270 -0.13 33.23 -21.84
CA ARG A 270 -1.40 32.48 -21.96
C ARG A 270 -1.39 31.34 -23.01
N PRO A 271 -0.79 31.49 -24.21
CA PRO A 271 -0.74 30.38 -25.18
C PRO A 271 -0.09 29.10 -24.65
N VAL A 272 0.90 29.23 -23.76
CA VAL A 272 1.55 28.08 -23.10
C VAL A 272 0.57 27.41 -22.14
N ALA A 273 -0.09 28.20 -21.28
CA ALA A 273 -1.06 27.70 -20.31
C ALA A 273 -2.26 27.01 -20.98
N ASP A 274 -2.83 27.63 -22.02
CA ASP A 274 -3.98 27.09 -22.76
C ASP A 274 -3.60 25.80 -23.53
N GLU A 275 -2.43 25.77 -24.18
CA GLU A 275 -1.95 24.58 -24.87
C GLU A 275 -1.65 23.44 -23.89
N HIS A 276 -0.99 23.72 -22.76
CA HIS A 276 -0.77 22.74 -21.69
C HIS A 276 -2.08 22.15 -21.16
N TYR A 277 -3.08 23.01 -20.92
CA TYR A 277 -4.38 22.58 -20.45
C TYR A 277 -5.04 21.59 -21.41
N LYS A 278 -5.06 21.95 -22.70
CA LYS A 278 -5.58 21.09 -23.77
C LYS A 278 -4.84 19.76 -23.85
N MET A 279 -3.51 19.78 -23.84
CA MET A 279 -2.68 18.58 -23.92
C MET A 279 -2.87 17.66 -22.71
N CYS A 280 -3.03 18.23 -21.50
CA CYS A 280 -3.37 17.46 -20.31
C CYS A 280 -4.74 16.79 -20.44
N MET A 281 -5.77 17.49 -20.92
CA MET A 281 -7.08 16.89 -21.17
C MET A 281 -7.00 15.74 -22.18
N GLU A 282 -6.30 15.94 -23.31
CA GLU A 282 -6.13 14.92 -24.35
C GLU A 282 -5.35 13.69 -23.86
N ALA A 283 -4.34 13.92 -23.01
CA ALA A 283 -3.57 12.85 -22.37
C ALA A 283 -4.40 12.02 -21.37
N GLY A 284 -5.51 12.56 -20.87
CA GLY A 284 -6.30 11.97 -19.78
C GLY A 284 -5.76 12.32 -18.39
N VAL A 285 -4.98 13.40 -18.26
CA VAL A 285 -4.61 13.97 -16.95
C VAL A 285 -5.86 14.58 -16.33
N LYS A 286 -6.09 14.35 -15.03
CA LYS A 286 -7.21 14.94 -14.26
C LYS A 286 -6.97 16.41 -13.93
N ILE A 287 -6.67 17.22 -14.93
CA ILE A 287 -6.55 18.67 -14.80
C ILE A 287 -7.94 19.27 -14.56
N SER A 288 -8.08 20.17 -13.59
CA SER A 288 -9.38 20.73 -13.18
C SER A 288 -9.52 22.24 -13.41
N GLY A 289 -8.42 22.96 -13.61
CA GLY A 289 -8.46 24.40 -13.85
C GLY A 289 -7.06 25.00 -14.11
N ILE A 290 -7.05 26.25 -14.58
CA ILE A 290 -5.87 27.12 -14.69
C ILE A 290 -6.26 28.55 -14.32
N ASN A 291 -5.28 29.33 -13.87
CA ASN A 291 -5.39 30.79 -13.74
C ASN A 291 -4.03 31.47 -13.93
N ALA A 292 -4.05 32.74 -14.32
CA ALA A 292 -2.87 33.60 -14.22
C ALA A 292 -2.67 33.97 -12.75
N GLU A 293 -1.44 33.89 -12.28
CA GLU A 293 -1.07 34.17 -10.89
C GLU A 293 -0.66 35.63 -10.66
N VAL A 294 -0.35 35.98 -9.41
CA VAL A 294 -0.09 37.36 -8.98
C VAL A 294 1.14 37.99 -9.67
N MET A 295 2.21 37.22 -9.88
CA MET A 295 3.42 37.72 -10.55
C MET A 295 3.27 37.68 -12.08
N PRO A 296 3.70 38.70 -12.84
CA PRO A 296 3.60 38.69 -14.29
C PRO A 296 4.42 37.55 -14.91
N GLY A 297 3.74 36.71 -15.71
CA GLY A 297 4.33 35.49 -16.30
C GLY A 297 4.28 34.26 -15.37
N GLN A 298 3.70 34.39 -14.17
CA GLN A 298 3.36 33.28 -13.29
C GLN A 298 1.94 32.78 -13.58
N TRP A 299 1.77 31.47 -13.48
CA TRP A 299 0.52 30.78 -13.77
C TRP A 299 0.34 29.62 -12.79
N GLU A 300 -0.90 29.14 -12.69
CA GLU A 300 -1.25 27.96 -11.92
C GLU A 300 -2.06 26.99 -12.79
N PHE A 301 -1.86 25.69 -12.59
CA PHE A 301 -2.79 24.65 -13.02
C PHE A 301 -3.16 23.74 -11.85
N GLN A 302 -4.41 23.31 -11.79
CA GLN A 302 -4.89 22.41 -10.74
C GLN A 302 -5.07 20.99 -11.27
N VAL A 303 -4.58 20.00 -10.52
CA VAL A 303 -4.76 18.57 -10.82
C VAL A 303 -5.52 17.90 -9.68
N GLY A 304 -6.58 17.18 -10.03
CA GLY A 304 -7.43 16.43 -9.09
C GLY A 304 -8.89 16.91 -9.08
N PRO A 305 -9.76 16.25 -8.29
CA PRO A 305 -9.39 15.29 -7.24
C PRO A 305 -8.84 13.95 -7.77
N CYS A 306 -7.75 13.50 -7.15
CA CYS A 306 -7.06 12.24 -7.39
C CYS A 306 -7.04 11.38 -6.10
N ARG A 307 -7.28 10.08 -6.21
CA ARG A 307 -7.27 9.09 -5.14
C ARG A 307 -5.87 8.50 -4.91
N GLY A 308 -5.34 8.71 -3.71
CA GLY A 308 -4.08 8.11 -3.27
C GLY A 308 -2.91 8.33 -4.24
N ILE A 309 -2.27 7.24 -4.66
CA ILE A 309 -1.05 7.26 -5.48
C ILE A 309 -1.23 7.96 -6.84
N GLU A 310 -2.45 7.99 -7.38
CA GLU A 310 -2.69 8.58 -8.70
C GLU A 310 -2.44 10.10 -8.70
N MET A 311 -2.49 10.77 -7.54
CA MET A 311 -2.19 12.21 -7.46
C MET A 311 -0.77 12.51 -7.92
N GLY A 312 0.21 11.75 -7.43
CA GLY A 312 1.59 11.89 -7.88
C GLY A 312 1.74 11.55 -9.35
N ASP A 313 1.10 10.47 -9.81
CA ASP A 313 1.17 10.02 -11.21
C ASP A 313 0.67 11.11 -12.18
N HIS A 314 -0.49 11.71 -11.88
CA HIS A 314 -1.09 12.76 -12.69
C HIS A 314 -0.28 14.07 -12.66
N LEU A 315 0.27 14.48 -11.50
CA LEU A 315 1.06 15.70 -11.43
C LEU A 315 2.44 15.56 -12.08
N THR A 316 3.11 14.42 -11.92
CA THR A 316 4.38 14.16 -12.62
C THR A 316 4.17 14.20 -14.14
N MET A 317 3.11 13.58 -14.63
CA MET A 317 2.81 13.60 -16.07
C MET A 317 2.42 15.00 -16.56
N SER A 318 1.65 15.77 -15.78
CA SER A 318 1.30 17.14 -16.16
C SER A 318 2.53 18.05 -16.21
N ARG A 319 3.50 17.89 -15.30
CA ARG A 319 4.79 18.59 -15.33
C ARG A 319 5.61 18.22 -16.56
N TYR A 320 5.68 16.94 -16.91
CA TYR A 320 6.34 16.50 -18.14
C TYR A 320 5.71 17.15 -19.38
N ILE A 321 4.38 17.14 -19.49
CA ILE A 321 3.66 17.81 -20.58
C ILE A 321 3.98 19.31 -20.61
N MET A 322 4.05 19.99 -19.46
CA MET A 322 4.41 21.41 -19.39
C MET A 322 5.79 21.66 -19.97
N LEU A 323 6.79 20.87 -19.58
CA LEU A 323 8.15 21.00 -20.11
C LEU A 323 8.17 20.85 -21.64
N ARG A 324 7.49 19.81 -22.16
CA ARG A 324 7.35 19.56 -23.60
C ARG A 324 6.63 20.68 -24.35
N VAL A 325 5.62 21.31 -23.73
CA VAL A 325 4.93 22.47 -24.32
C VAL A 325 5.87 23.68 -24.34
N THR A 326 6.60 23.96 -23.26
CA THR A 326 7.52 25.11 -23.22
C THR A 326 8.65 25.03 -24.23
N GLU A 327 9.12 23.83 -24.59
CA GLU A 327 10.09 23.62 -25.67
C GLU A 327 9.61 24.20 -27.01
N LYS A 328 8.30 24.14 -27.30
CA LYS A 328 7.70 24.65 -28.54
C LYS A 328 7.51 26.18 -28.53
N HIS A 329 7.44 26.78 -27.35
CA HIS A 329 7.14 28.20 -27.16
C HIS A 329 8.38 29.03 -26.80
N ASP A 330 9.59 28.46 -26.94
CA ASP A 330 10.87 29.13 -26.67
C ASP A 330 10.90 29.81 -25.29
N CYS A 331 10.41 29.11 -24.27
CA CYS A 331 10.45 29.57 -22.88
C CYS A 331 10.83 28.42 -21.94
N VAL A 332 11.13 28.75 -20.69
CA VAL A 332 11.51 27.77 -19.66
C VAL A 332 10.47 27.79 -18.56
N CYS A 333 9.91 26.64 -18.21
CA CYS A 333 9.08 26.51 -17.01
C CYS A 333 9.96 26.41 -15.76
N SER A 334 9.79 27.31 -14.80
CA SER A 334 10.42 27.23 -13.49
C SER A 334 9.40 26.84 -12.43
N PHE A 335 9.75 25.80 -11.66
CA PHE A 335 9.04 25.41 -10.43
C PHE A 335 9.75 25.92 -9.17
N ASP A 336 10.71 26.85 -9.29
CA ASP A 336 11.40 27.42 -8.13
C ASP A 336 10.39 28.11 -7.18
N PRO A 337 10.41 27.84 -5.86
CA PRO A 337 9.52 28.51 -4.90
C PRO A 337 9.67 30.02 -4.83
N LYS A 338 10.82 30.58 -5.23
CA LYS A 338 11.07 32.02 -5.28
C LYS A 338 11.89 32.34 -6.54
N PRO A 339 11.25 32.37 -7.72
CA PRO A 339 11.94 32.50 -9.01
C PRO A 339 12.57 33.89 -9.23
N LYS A 340 12.12 34.89 -8.47
CA LYS A 340 12.66 36.25 -8.45
C LYS A 340 12.68 36.79 -7.03
N GLU A 341 13.82 37.36 -6.62
CA GLU A 341 13.97 38.05 -5.34
C GLU A 341 13.23 39.41 -5.33
N GLY A 342 12.96 39.95 -4.14
CA GLY A 342 12.23 41.20 -3.97
C GLY A 342 10.73 41.01 -3.72
N ASP A 343 9.95 42.06 -4.00
CA ASP A 343 8.53 42.19 -3.71
C ASP A 343 7.63 41.49 -4.75
N TRP A 344 8.05 40.30 -5.17
CA TRP A 344 7.35 39.45 -6.13
C TRP A 344 6.85 38.18 -5.44
N ASN A 345 5.66 37.69 -5.79
CA ASN A 345 5.13 36.47 -5.19
C ASN A 345 6.06 35.27 -5.43
N GLY A 346 6.08 34.33 -4.47
CA GLY A 346 6.70 33.02 -4.68
C GLY A 346 5.75 32.06 -5.39
N ALA A 347 6.22 30.84 -5.65
CA ALA A 347 5.44 29.78 -6.28
C ALA A 347 5.18 28.61 -5.30
N GLY A 348 3.91 28.34 -5.03
CA GLY A 348 3.43 27.25 -4.18
C GLY A 348 3.02 25.99 -4.95
N CYS A 349 2.69 24.94 -4.17
CA CYS A 349 2.06 23.72 -4.66
C CYS A 349 0.95 23.30 -3.69
N HIS A 350 -0.05 24.17 -3.48
CA HIS A 350 -1.04 23.96 -2.41
C HIS A 350 -1.75 22.62 -2.58
N THR A 351 -1.88 21.88 -1.48
CA THR A 351 -2.41 20.52 -1.51
C THR A 351 -3.72 20.45 -0.74
N ASN A 352 -4.81 20.38 -1.50
CA ASN A 352 -6.14 20.08 -1.00
C ASN A 352 -6.21 18.59 -0.62
N PHE A 353 -6.69 18.26 0.57
CA PHE A 353 -6.68 16.90 1.10
C PHE A 353 -7.95 16.57 1.88
N SER A 354 -8.47 15.35 1.66
CA SER A 354 -9.51 14.77 2.50
C SER A 354 -9.46 13.24 2.53
N VAL A 355 -9.97 12.67 3.61
CA VAL A 355 -10.33 11.24 3.71
C VAL A 355 -11.83 11.09 3.93
N THR A 356 -12.37 9.88 3.77
CA THR A 356 -13.81 9.60 3.95
C THR A 356 -14.38 10.15 5.27
N PRO A 357 -13.72 9.97 6.43
CA PRO A 357 -14.18 10.60 7.68
C PRO A 357 -14.32 12.13 7.62
N MET A 358 -13.41 12.83 6.95
CA MET A 358 -13.49 14.30 6.78
C MET A 358 -14.65 14.73 5.87
N ARG A 359 -15.00 13.90 4.87
CA ARG A 359 -16.09 14.18 3.91
C ARG A 359 -17.46 13.76 4.42
N SER A 360 -17.53 12.96 5.48
CA SER A 360 -18.78 12.43 6.07
C SER A 360 -19.48 13.48 6.94
N PRO A 361 -20.79 13.36 7.23
CA PRO A 361 -21.46 14.24 8.19
C PRO A 361 -20.73 14.27 9.53
N GLY A 362 -20.49 15.47 10.09
CA GLY A 362 -19.66 15.66 11.28
C GLY A 362 -18.15 15.61 11.03
N GLY A 363 -17.72 15.50 9.77
CA GLY A 363 -16.32 15.36 9.38
C GLY A 363 -15.45 16.58 9.70
N TYR A 364 -16.01 17.74 10.03
CA TYR A 364 -15.25 18.92 10.46
C TYR A 364 -14.37 18.64 11.67
N ASP A 365 -14.85 17.89 12.66
CA ASP A 365 -14.05 17.50 13.83
C ASP A 365 -12.85 16.64 13.42
N THR A 366 -13.00 15.82 12.39
CA THR A 366 -11.89 15.06 11.82
C THR A 366 -10.90 15.99 11.11
N ILE A 367 -11.37 17.02 10.40
CA ILE A 367 -10.48 18.03 9.80
C ILE A 367 -9.63 18.69 10.88
N ILE A 368 -10.24 19.12 11.99
CA ILE A 368 -9.54 19.74 13.11
C ILE A 368 -8.51 18.78 13.71
N LYS A 369 -8.90 17.52 13.99
CA LYS A 369 -7.99 16.49 14.52
C LYS A 369 -6.77 16.27 13.62
N VAL A 370 -6.97 16.27 12.29
CA VAL A 370 -5.87 16.13 11.31
C VAL A 370 -4.97 17.38 11.30
N CYS A 371 -5.55 18.59 11.30
CA CYS A 371 -4.79 19.85 11.37
C CYS A 371 -3.92 19.92 12.64
N GLU A 372 -4.45 19.51 13.79
CA GLU A 372 -3.71 19.46 15.05
C GLU A 372 -2.57 18.44 15.01
N ALA A 373 -2.80 17.27 14.41
CA ALA A 373 -1.74 16.28 14.20
C ALA A 373 -0.61 16.82 13.33
N PHE A 374 -0.93 17.54 12.25
CA PHE A 374 0.06 18.14 11.35
C PHE A 374 0.90 19.20 12.06
N GLY A 375 0.30 19.92 13.02
CA GLY A 375 1.02 20.90 13.83
C GLY A 375 2.09 20.27 14.72
N LYS A 376 1.83 19.09 15.29
CA LYS A 376 2.78 18.37 16.14
C LYS A 376 4.04 17.91 15.40
N VAL A 377 3.91 17.65 14.09
CA VAL A 377 5.01 17.17 13.22
C VAL A 377 5.33 18.16 12.08
N ALA A 378 5.07 19.46 12.28
CA ALA A 378 5.18 20.46 11.21
C ALA A 378 6.57 20.52 10.55
N LYS A 379 7.65 20.33 11.35
CA LYS A 379 9.03 20.29 10.85
C LYS A 379 9.29 19.11 9.92
N GLU A 380 8.72 17.95 10.21
CA GLU A 380 8.83 16.75 9.37
C GLU A 380 8.15 16.98 8.02
N HIS A 381 6.98 17.63 8.00
CA HIS A 381 6.32 18.01 6.76
C HIS A 381 7.17 19.00 5.94
N ILE A 382 7.70 20.05 6.57
CA ILE A 382 8.52 21.06 5.86
C ILE A 382 9.75 20.42 5.17
N ALA A 383 10.38 19.42 5.78
CA ALA A 383 11.50 18.70 5.19
C ALA A 383 11.15 17.93 3.89
N GLU A 384 9.88 17.63 3.68
CA GLU A 384 9.35 16.93 2.50
C GLU A 384 8.78 17.88 1.44
N TYR A 385 8.70 19.18 1.75
CA TYR A 385 7.86 20.16 1.03
C TYR A 385 8.63 21.01 0.00
N GLY A 386 9.82 20.56 -0.41
CA GLY A 386 10.62 21.18 -1.47
C GLY A 386 11.73 22.09 -0.95
N GLU A 387 12.87 22.07 -1.65
CA GLU A 387 14.05 22.87 -1.29
C GLU A 387 13.88 24.35 -1.64
N GLY A 388 14.50 25.23 -0.84
CA GLY A 388 14.44 26.69 -1.02
C GLY A 388 13.13 27.34 -0.55
N ASN A 389 12.27 26.57 0.13
CA ASN A 389 10.95 27.02 0.58
C ASN A 389 11.02 28.10 1.68
N ASP A 390 12.14 28.22 2.40
CA ASP A 390 12.44 29.29 3.35
C ASP A 390 12.43 30.68 2.70
N LYS A 391 12.79 30.77 1.42
CA LYS A 391 12.75 32.01 0.64
C LYS A 391 11.31 32.43 0.29
N ARG A 392 10.36 31.50 0.33
CA ARG A 392 8.94 31.70 0.03
C ARG A 392 8.12 31.92 1.30
N LEU A 393 8.22 31.00 2.25
CA LEU A 393 7.46 30.96 3.51
C LEU A 393 8.02 31.95 4.54
N THR A 394 7.78 33.24 4.31
CA THR A 394 8.34 34.35 5.11
C THR A 394 7.28 35.03 6.00
N GLY A 395 6.02 34.60 5.91
CA GLY A 395 4.89 35.29 6.55
C GLY A 395 4.34 36.50 5.76
N LYS A 396 5.00 36.86 4.65
CA LYS A 396 4.54 37.89 3.68
C LYS A 396 3.89 37.21 2.46
N HIS A 397 3.27 38.00 1.58
CA HIS A 397 2.72 37.53 0.29
C HIS A 397 1.80 36.31 0.42
N GLU A 398 0.79 36.41 1.29
CA GLU A 398 -0.17 35.33 1.53
C GLU A 398 0.45 33.98 1.94
N THR A 399 1.61 33.97 2.60
CA THR A 399 2.23 32.76 3.17
C THR A 399 2.30 32.80 4.69
N CYS A 400 2.50 31.63 5.31
CA CYS A 400 2.89 31.52 6.71
C CYS A 400 4.42 31.48 6.82
N ASP A 401 4.98 31.95 7.94
CA ASP A 401 6.40 31.78 8.25
C ASP A 401 6.76 30.28 8.37
N ILE A 402 7.91 29.87 7.83
CA ILE A 402 8.32 28.47 7.74
C ILE A 402 8.46 27.78 9.12
N ASN A 403 8.76 28.54 10.17
CA ASN A 403 8.96 28.03 11.52
C ASN A 403 7.67 28.05 12.36
N THR A 404 6.59 28.58 11.80
CA THR A 404 5.32 28.79 12.47
C THR A 404 4.24 27.89 11.86
N PHE A 405 3.53 27.13 12.70
CA PHE A 405 2.36 26.37 12.25
C PHE A 405 1.07 27.01 12.74
N LYS A 406 0.17 27.32 11.79
CA LYS A 406 -1.18 27.83 12.06
C LYS A 406 -2.17 27.20 11.09
N TYR A 407 -3.38 26.92 11.56
CA TYR A 407 -4.51 26.63 10.68
C TYR A 407 -5.67 27.59 10.95
N GLY A 408 -6.52 27.83 9.96
CA GLY A 408 -7.68 28.71 10.15
C GLY A 408 -8.65 28.70 8.97
N VAL A 409 -9.89 29.09 9.26
CA VAL A 409 -10.94 29.15 8.24
C VAL A 409 -10.72 30.36 7.34
N ALA A 410 -10.72 30.13 6.03
CA ALA A 410 -10.52 31.15 5.00
C ALA A 410 -9.27 32.04 5.20
N ASN A 411 -8.28 31.58 5.97
CA ASN A 411 -7.08 32.34 6.29
C ASN A 411 -5.95 31.96 5.31
N ARG A 412 -5.65 32.85 4.36
CA ARG A 412 -4.53 32.65 3.43
C ARG A 412 -3.16 32.76 4.14
N GLY A 413 -3.02 33.56 5.20
CA GLY A 413 -1.76 33.64 5.97
C GLY A 413 -1.47 32.43 6.88
N ALA A 414 -2.35 31.42 6.90
CA ALA A 414 -2.15 30.21 7.68
C ALA A 414 -1.34 29.16 6.89
N SER A 415 -0.71 28.23 7.62
CA SER A 415 -0.06 27.06 7.04
C SER A 415 -1.06 26.13 6.38
N ILE A 416 -2.20 25.92 7.06
CA ILE A 416 -3.34 25.16 6.53
C ILE A 416 -4.58 26.04 6.51
N ARG A 417 -5.22 26.16 5.35
CA ARG A 417 -6.50 26.83 5.21
C ARG A 417 -7.63 25.80 5.26
N ILE A 418 -8.65 26.07 6.06
CA ILE A 418 -9.92 25.33 5.98
C ILE A 418 -10.89 26.17 5.12
N PRO A 419 -11.40 25.65 3.99
CA PRO A 419 -12.35 26.38 3.16
C PRO A 419 -13.62 26.77 3.93
N ARG A 420 -14.16 27.96 3.63
CA ARG A 420 -15.41 28.47 4.25
C ARG A 420 -16.59 27.50 4.04
N ASP A 421 -16.63 26.86 2.87
CA ASP A 421 -17.66 25.87 2.56
C ASP A 421 -17.54 24.60 3.39
N ALA A 422 -16.31 24.19 3.75
CA ALA A 422 -16.09 23.02 4.60
C ALA A 422 -16.53 23.28 6.05
N GLU A 423 -16.25 24.47 6.58
CA GLU A 423 -16.76 24.93 7.88
C GLU A 423 -18.30 24.96 7.86
N LYS A 424 -18.89 25.66 6.89
CA LYS A 424 -20.35 25.80 6.77
C LYS A 424 -21.07 24.46 6.62
N ALA A 425 -20.49 23.52 5.88
CA ALA A 425 -21.07 22.19 5.68
C ALA A 425 -20.81 21.22 6.84
N GLY A 426 -19.94 21.58 7.80
CA GLY A 426 -19.50 20.68 8.87
C GLY A 426 -18.72 19.45 8.36
N ARG A 427 -18.15 19.52 7.15
CA ARG A 427 -17.41 18.44 6.47
C ARG A 427 -16.75 18.96 5.19
N GLY A 428 -15.72 18.28 4.69
CA GLY A 428 -15.08 18.63 3.42
C GLY A 428 -13.61 18.24 3.35
N TYR A 429 -12.77 19.22 3.04
CA TYR A 429 -11.33 19.07 2.87
C TYR A 429 -10.58 20.22 3.56
N MET A 430 -9.27 20.06 3.70
CA MET A 430 -8.34 21.11 4.11
C MET A 430 -7.35 21.40 2.99
N GLU A 431 -6.69 22.55 3.00
CA GLU A 431 -5.67 22.94 2.04
C GLU A 431 -4.36 23.22 2.77
N ASP A 432 -3.35 22.38 2.55
CA ASP A 432 -1.99 22.63 3.04
C ASP A 432 -1.25 23.55 2.07
N ARG A 433 -0.93 24.76 2.53
CA ARG A 433 -0.34 25.83 1.69
C ARG A 433 1.19 25.87 1.75
N ARG A 434 1.78 24.99 2.55
CA ARG A 434 3.23 24.94 2.80
C ARG A 434 4.06 24.27 1.69
N PRO A 435 3.57 23.34 0.85
CA PRO A 435 4.41 22.78 -0.21
C PRO A 435 4.88 23.85 -1.22
N ALA A 436 6.15 23.83 -1.57
CA ALA A 436 6.75 24.64 -2.63
C ALA A 436 6.39 24.12 -4.02
N ALA A 437 6.43 24.98 -5.04
CA ALA A 437 6.18 24.59 -6.44
C ALA A 437 7.07 23.44 -6.94
N ASN A 438 8.31 23.31 -6.45
CA ASN A 438 9.27 22.25 -6.82
C ASN A 438 9.11 20.96 -6.01
N CYS A 439 8.13 20.87 -5.10
CA CYS A 439 8.00 19.69 -4.25
C CYS A 439 7.80 18.41 -5.08
N ASP A 440 8.26 17.29 -4.56
CA ASP A 440 7.90 15.98 -5.10
C ASP A 440 6.49 15.60 -4.60
N PRO A 441 5.49 15.43 -5.50
CA PRO A 441 4.14 15.10 -5.08
C PRO A 441 4.04 13.76 -4.36
N TYR A 442 4.91 12.79 -4.63
CA TYR A 442 4.90 11.52 -3.90
C TYR A 442 5.33 11.72 -2.45
N ARG A 443 6.35 12.55 -2.20
CA ARG A 443 6.81 12.89 -0.83
C ARG A 443 5.73 13.64 -0.06
N VAL A 444 5.14 14.68 -0.67
CA VAL A 444 4.07 15.48 -0.07
C VAL A 444 2.85 14.64 0.27
N THR A 445 2.33 13.88 -0.69
CA THR A 445 1.13 13.06 -0.46
C THR A 445 1.40 11.91 0.53
N ASN A 446 2.62 11.36 0.54
CA ASN A 446 3.05 10.34 1.50
C ASN A 446 3.03 10.87 2.94
N ILE A 447 3.66 12.02 3.22
CA ILE A 447 3.71 12.54 4.60
C ILE A 447 2.33 13.01 5.08
N ILE A 448 1.51 13.61 4.19
CA ILE A 448 0.12 13.98 4.50
C ILE A 448 -0.71 12.75 4.88
N MET A 449 -0.63 11.69 4.07
CA MET A 449 -1.37 10.46 4.34
C MET A 449 -0.85 9.74 5.59
N LYS A 450 0.48 9.67 5.78
CA LYS A 450 1.09 9.04 6.95
C LYS A 450 0.60 9.68 8.24
N THR A 451 0.77 11.00 8.39
CA THR A 451 0.35 11.73 9.60
C THR A 451 -1.15 11.60 9.86
N THR A 452 -1.96 11.69 8.80
CA THR A 452 -3.42 11.50 8.89
C THR A 452 -3.78 10.08 9.33
N GLY A 453 -3.17 9.08 8.70
CA GLY A 453 -3.40 7.68 9.01
C GLY A 453 -3.05 7.34 10.45
N GLU A 454 -1.87 7.78 10.92
CA GLU A 454 -1.43 7.60 12.30
C GLU A 454 -2.38 8.28 13.30
N CYS A 455 -2.84 9.52 13.04
CA CYS A 455 -3.72 10.22 13.97
C CYS A 455 -5.13 9.62 14.05
N LEU A 456 -5.67 9.11 12.93
CA LEU A 456 -6.99 8.48 12.90
C LEU A 456 -6.97 7.05 13.46
N ASN A 457 -5.82 6.38 13.38
CA ASN A 457 -5.62 5.04 13.93
C ASN A 457 -5.26 5.03 15.43
N ALA A 458 -4.89 6.18 16.01
CA ALA A 458 -4.37 6.25 17.39
C ALA A 458 -5.28 5.57 18.42
N GLU A 459 -6.61 5.75 18.32
CA GLU A 459 -7.57 5.13 19.24
C GLU A 459 -7.64 3.61 19.10
N ILE A 460 -7.48 3.08 17.88
CA ILE A 460 -7.43 1.64 17.62
C ILE A 460 -6.15 1.04 18.23
N VAL A 461 -5.01 1.73 18.06
CA VAL A 461 -3.73 1.32 18.63
C VAL A 461 -3.79 1.35 20.16
N GLU A 462 -4.34 2.41 20.74
CA GLU A 462 -4.49 2.56 22.18
C GLU A 462 -5.40 1.49 22.78
N ALA A 463 -6.53 1.18 22.14
CA ALA A 463 -7.43 0.12 22.58
C ALA A 463 -6.75 -1.26 22.57
N GLY A 464 -6.00 -1.59 21.52
CA GLY A 464 -5.25 -2.85 21.46
C GLY A 464 -4.03 -2.89 22.39
N ALA A 465 -3.45 -1.74 22.73
CA ALA A 465 -2.33 -1.65 23.68
C ALA A 465 -2.75 -1.90 25.13
N LYS A 466 -4.02 -1.64 25.48
CA LYS A 466 -4.56 -1.76 26.84
C LYS A 466 -5.20 -3.10 27.16
N MET A 467 -5.29 -4.01 26.18
CA MET A 467 -5.95 -5.31 26.35
C MET A 467 -5.05 -6.45 25.90
N HIS A 468 -4.84 -7.42 26.78
CA HIS A 468 -4.23 -8.69 26.42
C HIS A 468 -5.29 -9.64 25.88
N THR A 469 -4.92 -10.43 24.87
CA THR A 469 -5.72 -11.55 24.38
C THR A 469 -4.80 -12.73 24.15
N ALA A 470 -5.00 -13.83 24.87
CA ALA A 470 -4.19 -15.04 24.77
C ALA A 470 -4.99 -16.22 24.22
N PHE A 471 -4.27 -17.14 23.57
CA PHE A 471 -4.78 -18.46 23.25
C PHE A 471 -4.19 -19.45 24.25
N VAL A 472 -5.05 -20.05 25.07
CA VAL A 472 -4.67 -21.04 26.09
C VAL A 472 -5.27 -22.38 25.68
N PHE A 473 -4.53 -23.48 25.82
CA PHE A 473 -5.15 -24.80 25.63
C PHE A 473 -4.60 -25.86 26.57
N ILE A 474 -5.48 -26.75 26.98
CA ILE A 474 -5.14 -27.98 27.68
C ILE A 474 -4.57 -28.97 26.66
N LYS A 475 -3.36 -29.46 26.93
CA LYS A 475 -2.67 -30.43 26.07
C LYS A 475 -3.40 -31.78 26.10
N PRO A 476 -3.29 -32.61 25.04
CA PRO A 476 -4.10 -33.81 24.90
C PRO A 476 -4.03 -34.81 26.05
N HIS A 477 -2.88 -34.94 26.71
CA HIS A 477 -2.72 -35.85 27.86
C HIS A 477 -3.49 -35.41 29.11
N ALA A 478 -3.88 -34.14 29.20
CA ALA A 478 -4.53 -33.54 30.37
C ALA A 478 -5.98 -33.13 30.10
N VAL A 479 -6.55 -33.44 28.91
CA VAL A 479 -7.96 -33.12 28.63
C VAL A 479 -8.87 -34.07 29.41
N THR A 480 -9.29 -33.62 30.58
CA THR A 480 -10.33 -34.25 31.43
C THR A 480 -11.34 -33.18 31.87
N ASP A 481 -12.54 -33.57 32.26
CA ASP A 481 -13.56 -32.62 32.73
C ASP A 481 -13.09 -31.88 34.00
N LYS A 482 -12.29 -32.55 34.85
CA LYS A 482 -11.72 -31.96 36.05
C LYS A 482 -10.66 -30.90 35.73
N VAL A 483 -9.78 -31.16 34.77
CA VAL A 483 -8.78 -30.16 34.33
C VAL A 483 -9.46 -29.00 33.62
N GLN A 484 -10.47 -29.25 32.78
CA GLN A 484 -11.27 -28.18 32.17
C GLN A 484 -11.91 -27.27 33.23
N THR A 485 -12.50 -27.86 34.27
CA THR A 485 -13.08 -27.12 35.40
C THR A 485 -12.01 -26.31 36.12
N LEU A 486 -10.90 -26.93 36.51
CA LEU A 486 -9.78 -26.26 37.18
C LEU A 486 -9.24 -25.06 36.36
N VAL A 487 -9.01 -25.25 35.06
CA VAL A 487 -8.49 -24.19 34.20
C VAL A 487 -9.50 -23.05 34.08
N LYS A 488 -10.78 -23.38 33.85
CA LYS A 488 -11.85 -22.39 33.73
C LYS A 488 -12.05 -21.57 35.00
N ASP A 489 -12.07 -22.23 36.16
CA ASP A 489 -12.23 -21.59 37.46
C ASP A 489 -11.04 -20.67 37.72
N LYS A 490 -9.81 -21.15 37.51
CA LYS A 490 -8.60 -20.35 37.72
C LYS A 490 -8.55 -19.12 36.82
N LEU A 491 -8.90 -19.26 35.54
CA LEU A 491 -9.01 -18.14 34.59
C LEU A 491 -10.02 -17.09 35.10
N THR A 492 -11.17 -17.55 35.57
CA THR A 492 -12.24 -16.67 36.08
C THR A 492 -11.85 -16.00 37.40
N GLU A 493 -11.19 -16.71 38.31
CA GLU A 493 -10.68 -16.20 39.60
C GLU A 493 -9.53 -15.20 39.41
N GLY A 494 -8.67 -15.40 38.40
CA GLY A 494 -7.71 -14.40 37.95
C GLY A 494 -8.38 -13.17 37.32
N GLY A 495 -9.69 -13.24 37.10
CA GLY A 495 -10.54 -12.29 36.41
C GLY A 495 -10.09 -12.03 34.97
N LEU A 496 -9.71 -13.10 34.27
CA LEU A 496 -9.61 -13.13 32.83
C LEU A 496 -11.01 -13.43 32.29
N THR A 497 -11.39 -12.78 31.19
CA THR A 497 -12.66 -13.02 30.53
C THR A 497 -12.49 -14.08 29.45
N ILE A 498 -13.21 -15.20 29.56
CA ILE A 498 -13.23 -16.25 28.53
C ILE A 498 -14.18 -15.80 27.40
N LYS A 499 -13.64 -15.61 26.21
CA LYS A 499 -14.37 -15.16 25.00
C LYS A 499 -14.96 -16.32 24.23
N SER A 500 -14.19 -17.40 24.13
CA SER A 500 -14.62 -18.64 23.52
C SER A 500 -13.82 -19.79 24.12
N GLU A 501 -14.42 -20.98 24.13
CA GLU A 501 -13.76 -22.21 24.55
C GLU A 501 -14.28 -23.38 23.71
N GLY A 502 -13.51 -24.46 23.61
CA GLY A 502 -13.98 -25.66 22.93
C GLY A 502 -12.91 -26.71 22.64
N ALA A 503 -13.36 -27.87 22.19
CA ALA A 503 -12.48 -28.97 21.81
C ALA A 503 -12.10 -28.90 20.32
N ILE A 504 -10.81 -29.09 20.03
CA ILE A 504 -10.31 -29.31 18.66
C ILE A 504 -9.74 -30.72 18.59
N LYS A 505 -10.43 -31.60 17.88
CA LYS A 505 -10.10 -33.03 17.78
C LYS A 505 -8.89 -33.29 16.88
N ALA A 506 -8.17 -34.37 17.16
CA ALA A 506 -7.00 -34.82 16.43
C ALA A 506 -7.17 -34.83 14.90
N GLU A 507 -8.34 -35.24 14.39
CA GLU A 507 -8.60 -35.31 12.95
C GLU A 507 -8.58 -33.92 12.31
N VAL A 508 -9.04 -32.90 13.04
CA VAL A 508 -9.00 -31.50 12.59
C VAL A 508 -7.58 -30.97 12.67
N ILE A 509 -6.87 -31.26 13.76
CA ILE A 509 -5.48 -30.85 13.97
C ILE A 509 -4.59 -31.39 12.83
N ASP A 510 -4.71 -32.68 12.53
CA ASP A 510 -3.94 -33.35 11.49
C ASP A 510 -4.29 -32.83 10.09
N LYS A 511 -5.59 -32.84 9.73
CA LYS A 511 -6.05 -32.40 8.41
C LYS A 511 -5.66 -30.96 8.09
N LYS A 512 -5.73 -30.07 9.09
CA LYS A 512 -5.41 -28.64 8.93
C LYS A 512 -3.96 -28.31 9.28
N LYS A 513 -3.15 -29.30 9.65
CA LYS A 513 -1.74 -29.14 10.05
C LYS A 513 -1.54 -28.12 11.17
N LEU A 514 -2.49 -28.04 12.12
CA LEU A 514 -2.50 -26.95 13.11
C LEU A 514 -1.28 -27.01 14.02
N ILE A 515 -0.92 -28.20 14.49
CA ILE A 515 0.25 -28.41 15.34
C ILE A 515 1.57 -28.26 14.57
N ASP A 516 1.56 -28.56 13.26
CA ASP A 516 2.69 -28.34 12.37
C ASP A 516 2.97 -26.85 12.14
N ILE A 517 1.92 -26.04 11.99
CA ILE A 517 2.04 -24.59 11.89
C ILE A 517 2.46 -23.99 13.24
N HIS A 518 1.87 -24.44 14.35
CA HIS A 518 2.18 -23.95 15.69
C HIS A 518 3.66 -24.18 16.04
N TYR A 519 4.25 -25.32 15.67
CA TYR A 519 5.67 -25.60 15.83
C TYR A 519 6.49 -25.38 14.55
N GLY A 520 6.09 -24.43 13.70
CA GLY A 520 6.58 -24.23 12.33
C GLY A 520 8.10 -24.32 12.17
N ALA A 521 8.89 -23.68 13.04
CA ALA A 521 10.35 -23.70 12.96
C ALA A 521 10.98 -25.09 13.15
N ILE A 522 10.38 -25.94 13.99
CA ILE A 522 10.82 -27.32 14.27
C ILE A 522 10.21 -28.28 13.24
N ALA A 523 8.91 -28.14 12.98
CA ALA A 523 8.15 -28.92 12.03
C ALA A 523 8.71 -28.78 10.61
N ALA A 524 9.04 -27.55 10.17
CA ALA A 524 9.62 -27.32 8.84
C ALA A 524 10.90 -28.14 8.64
N LYS A 525 11.79 -28.22 9.64
CA LYS A 525 13.02 -29.03 9.56
C LYS A 525 12.75 -30.53 9.63
N ALA A 526 11.71 -30.94 10.35
CA ALA A 526 11.36 -32.35 10.56
C ALA A 526 10.54 -32.95 9.40
N VAL A 527 9.70 -32.17 8.71
CA VAL A 527 8.73 -32.70 7.72
C VAL A 527 8.64 -31.94 6.40
N MET A 528 9.18 -30.72 6.28
CA MET A 528 8.99 -29.90 5.07
C MET A 528 10.26 -29.70 4.25
N LYS A 529 11.38 -29.36 4.91
CA LYS A 529 12.67 -29.04 4.27
C LYS A 529 13.49 -30.31 4.04
N LYS A 530 14.16 -30.38 2.89
CA LYS A 530 15.21 -31.37 2.65
C LYS A 530 16.47 -30.97 3.39
N PRO A 531 17.32 -31.93 3.78
CA PRO A 531 18.61 -31.64 4.40
C PRO A 531 19.49 -30.66 3.62
N SER A 532 19.43 -30.68 2.29
CA SER A 532 20.16 -29.75 1.41
C SER A 532 19.70 -28.29 1.51
N GLU A 533 18.50 -28.06 2.05
CA GLU A 533 17.93 -26.72 2.27
C GLU A 533 18.19 -26.21 3.70
N LEU A 534 18.87 -26.99 4.54
CA LEU A 534 19.20 -26.65 5.92
C LEU A 534 20.64 -26.17 6.02
N THR A 535 20.85 -25.03 6.66
CA THR A 535 22.19 -24.51 6.96
C THR A 535 22.66 -25.04 8.31
N VAL A 536 23.73 -25.82 8.32
CA VAL A 536 24.43 -26.27 9.54
C VAL A 536 25.71 -25.47 9.67
N GLN A 537 25.89 -24.76 10.79
CA GLN A 537 27.07 -23.91 11.01
C GLN A 537 28.35 -24.74 11.08
N GLU A 538 29.49 -24.17 10.67
CA GLU A 538 30.80 -24.85 10.68
C GLU A 538 31.13 -25.48 12.04
N LYS A 539 30.86 -24.75 13.13
CA LYS A 539 31.02 -25.28 14.49
C LYS A 539 30.20 -26.56 14.72
N ALA A 540 28.94 -26.56 14.30
CA ALA A 540 28.04 -27.70 14.45
C ALA A 540 28.45 -28.88 13.54
N GLN A 541 29.02 -28.61 12.36
CA GLN A 541 29.58 -29.64 11.48
C GLN A 541 30.83 -30.27 12.11
N ALA A 542 31.72 -29.47 12.71
CA ALA A 542 32.91 -29.96 13.42
C ALA A 542 32.53 -30.81 14.64
N GLU A 543 31.51 -30.39 15.40
CA GLU A 543 30.98 -31.19 16.52
C GLU A 543 30.30 -32.49 16.04
N PHE A 544 29.60 -32.45 14.89
CA PHE A 544 29.03 -33.65 14.27
C PHE A 544 30.12 -34.66 13.91
N GLU A 545 31.19 -34.20 13.25
CA GLU A 545 32.31 -35.06 12.86
C GLU A 545 33.01 -35.65 14.08
N LYS A 546 33.25 -34.83 15.11
CA LYS A 546 33.81 -35.30 16.38
C LYS A 546 32.95 -36.38 17.03
N GLN A 547 31.63 -36.25 16.98
CA GLN A 547 30.71 -37.18 17.64
C GLN A 547 30.49 -38.47 16.83
N PHE A 548 30.31 -38.36 15.51
CA PHE A 548 29.94 -39.49 14.66
C PHE A 548 31.09 -40.10 13.85
N GLY A 549 32.28 -39.48 13.89
CA GLY A 549 33.48 -39.95 13.20
C GLY A 549 33.42 -39.81 11.67
N VAL A 550 32.48 -39.01 11.16
CA VAL A 550 32.28 -38.78 9.72
C VAL A 550 31.92 -37.33 9.47
N ALA A 551 32.53 -36.71 8.46
CA ALA A 551 32.28 -35.33 8.10
C ALA A 551 30.81 -35.13 7.67
N TRP A 552 30.23 -34.00 8.06
CA TRP A 552 28.85 -33.63 7.67
C TRP A 552 28.66 -33.59 6.15
N SER A 553 29.63 -33.02 5.43
CA SER A 553 29.64 -32.99 3.96
C SER A 553 29.58 -34.38 3.35
N LYS A 554 30.24 -35.37 3.97
CA LYS A 554 30.28 -36.74 3.47
C LYS A 554 28.94 -37.46 3.61
N VAL A 555 28.29 -37.37 4.76
CA VAL A 555 26.94 -37.98 4.95
C VAL A 555 25.86 -37.31 4.08
N MET A 556 26.04 -36.03 3.76
CA MET A 556 25.20 -35.31 2.80
C MET A 556 25.42 -35.81 1.37
N GLU A 557 26.68 -35.96 0.94
CA GLU A 557 27.06 -36.52 -0.36
C GLU A 557 26.54 -37.96 -0.53
N ASP A 558 26.68 -38.79 0.50
CA ASP A 558 26.24 -40.19 0.50
C ASP A 558 24.71 -40.34 0.62
N GLY A 559 23.97 -39.23 0.76
CA GLY A 559 22.50 -39.26 0.86
C GLY A 559 21.99 -39.98 2.11
N LEU A 560 22.72 -39.91 3.22
CA LEU A 560 22.40 -40.58 4.48
C LEU A 560 21.63 -39.70 5.47
N VAL A 561 21.46 -38.42 5.17
CA VAL A 561 20.73 -37.47 5.99
C VAL A 561 19.31 -37.32 5.47
N PHE A 562 18.33 -37.33 6.37
CA PHE A 562 16.92 -37.16 6.07
C PHE A 562 16.25 -36.26 7.11
N ASN A 563 15.20 -35.54 6.70
CA ASN A 563 14.23 -35.05 7.69
C ASN A 563 13.49 -36.26 8.29
N ALA A 564 12.79 -36.07 9.41
CA ALA A 564 12.09 -37.15 10.09
C ALA A 564 11.06 -37.88 9.20
N MET A 565 10.32 -37.16 8.35
CA MET A 565 9.33 -37.80 7.47
C MET A 565 9.95 -38.68 6.38
N ASP A 566 10.96 -38.16 5.70
CA ASP A 566 11.71 -38.91 4.68
C ASP A 566 12.53 -40.04 5.31
N GLY A 567 13.04 -39.85 6.54
CA GLY A 567 13.77 -40.85 7.30
C GLY A 567 12.88 -42.05 7.68
N ALA A 568 11.66 -41.80 8.14
CA ALA A 568 10.68 -42.86 8.41
C ALA A 568 10.39 -43.66 7.13
N LYS A 569 10.16 -42.96 6.01
CA LYS A 569 9.95 -43.58 4.70
C LYS A 569 11.16 -44.40 4.23
N LYS A 570 12.38 -43.88 4.42
CA LYS A 570 13.63 -44.56 4.04
C LYS A 570 13.86 -45.84 4.84
N LEU A 571 13.51 -45.83 6.12
CA LEU A 571 13.61 -46.99 7.01
C LEU A 571 12.42 -47.96 6.86
N GLY A 572 11.38 -47.59 6.12
CA GLY A 572 10.17 -48.41 5.96
C GLY A 572 9.35 -48.54 7.24
N ILE A 573 9.47 -47.58 8.16
CA ILE A 573 8.77 -47.56 9.45
C ILE A 573 7.76 -46.41 9.49
N SER A 574 6.80 -46.50 10.41
CA SER A 574 5.86 -45.41 10.67
C SER A 574 6.56 -44.21 11.33
N PRO A 575 6.02 -42.98 11.18
CA PRO A 575 6.49 -41.80 11.90
C PRO A 575 6.60 -42.02 13.41
N ASP A 576 5.63 -42.72 14.01
CA ASP A 576 5.59 -42.99 15.45
C ASP A 576 6.72 -43.95 15.87
N GLU A 577 7.00 -44.98 15.07
CA GLU A 577 8.14 -45.89 15.30
C GLU A 577 9.47 -45.16 15.19
N LEU A 578 9.62 -44.26 14.21
CA LEU A 578 10.80 -43.42 14.11
C LEU A 578 10.96 -42.54 15.35
N GLY A 579 9.87 -41.90 15.80
CA GLY A 579 9.86 -41.08 17.00
C GLY A 579 10.33 -41.85 18.23
N LYS A 580 9.82 -43.07 18.43
CA LYS A 580 10.25 -43.96 19.54
C LYS A 580 11.73 -44.32 19.45
N LYS A 581 12.24 -44.65 18.26
CA LYS A 581 13.67 -44.91 18.05
C LYS A 581 14.51 -43.67 18.35
N TYR A 582 14.02 -42.49 17.97
CA TYR A 582 14.72 -41.23 18.17
C TYR A 582 14.77 -40.81 19.65
N ASP A 583 13.68 -41.03 20.40
CA ASP A 583 13.63 -40.71 21.83
C ASP A 583 14.53 -41.62 22.69
N ALA A 584 14.87 -42.81 22.19
CA ALA A 584 15.84 -43.70 22.82
C ALA A 584 17.31 -43.29 22.60
N LEU A 585 17.57 -42.26 21.79
CA LEU A 585 18.93 -41.76 21.53
C LEU A 585 19.50 -41.01 22.73
N LYS A 586 20.80 -41.17 22.96
CA LYS A 586 21.54 -40.57 24.09
C LYS A 586 22.23 -39.28 23.66
N LYS A 587 21.92 -38.17 24.34
CA LYS A 587 22.54 -36.85 24.08
C LYS A 587 24.06 -36.93 24.20
N GLY A 588 24.77 -36.41 23.21
CA GLY A 588 26.24 -36.41 23.15
C GLY A 588 26.86 -37.73 22.66
N GLU A 589 26.06 -38.79 22.47
CA GLU A 589 26.51 -40.04 21.85
C GLU A 589 25.84 -40.22 20.48
N THR A 590 24.51 -40.40 20.46
CA THR A 590 23.76 -40.75 19.25
C THR A 590 22.85 -39.63 18.75
N ILE A 591 22.77 -38.51 19.47
CA ILE A 591 22.09 -37.28 19.06
C ILE A 591 22.93 -36.05 19.37
N ILE A 592 22.94 -35.09 18.45
CA ILE A 592 23.63 -33.81 18.55
C ILE A 592 22.66 -32.63 18.35
N LYS A 593 22.95 -31.50 18.99
CA LYS A 593 22.22 -30.23 18.82
C LYS A 593 23.02 -29.31 17.90
N PHE A 594 22.46 -28.93 16.77
CA PHE A 594 23.06 -27.95 15.86
C PHE A 594 22.71 -26.51 16.22
N GLY A 595 21.60 -26.29 16.94
CA GLY A 595 21.13 -24.96 17.33
C GLY A 595 19.78 -25.01 18.04
N GLY A 596 19.17 -23.86 18.29
CA GLY A 596 17.82 -23.76 18.88
C GLY A 596 16.80 -24.60 18.10
N GLY A 597 16.20 -25.61 18.74
CA GLY A 597 15.21 -26.48 18.11
C GLY A 597 15.72 -27.29 16.90
N PHE A 598 17.03 -27.40 16.68
CA PHE A 598 17.63 -28.08 15.54
C PHE A 598 18.59 -29.18 16.01
N TYR A 599 18.19 -30.43 15.81
CA TYR A 599 18.87 -31.63 16.28
C TYR A 599 19.03 -32.64 15.15
N CYS A 600 20.10 -33.42 15.22
CA CYS A 600 20.36 -34.55 14.35
C CYS A 600 20.65 -35.78 15.19
N GLY A 601 19.93 -36.87 14.93
CA GLY A 601 20.11 -38.16 15.61
C GLY A 601 20.47 -39.24 14.61
N LYS A 602 21.39 -40.14 14.98
CA LYS A 602 21.69 -41.34 14.19
C LYS A 602 20.67 -42.43 14.54
N VAL A 603 19.80 -42.76 13.59
CA VAL A 603 18.79 -43.81 13.72
C VAL A 603 19.12 -44.94 12.74
N ASP A 604 19.44 -46.11 13.28
CA ASP A 604 19.95 -47.26 12.51
C ASP A 604 21.14 -46.84 11.62
N SER A 605 20.97 -46.88 10.29
CA SER A 605 21.99 -46.57 9.28
C SER A 605 21.89 -45.15 8.70
N ILE A 606 20.98 -44.30 9.21
CA ILE A 606 20.75 -42.95 8.68
C ILE A 606 20.83 -41.87 9.76
N TYR A 607 20.94 -40.62 9.32
CA TYR A 607 20.91 -39.43 10.17
C TYR A 607 19.60 -38.68 9.98
N VAL A 608 18.90 -38.43 11.08
CA VAL A 608 17.52 -37.93 11.08
C VAL A 608 17.48 -36.56 11.76
N ILE A 609 16.96 -35.57 11.05
CA ILE A 609 16.74 -34.22 11.59
C ILE A 609 15.43 -34.16 12.38
N ASN A 610 15.51 -33.69 13.63
CA ASN A 610 14.37 -33.43 14.51
C ASN A 610 13.37 -34.60 14.64
N GLY A 611 13.85 -35.85 14.73
CA GLY A 611 12.99 -37.04 14.83
C GLY A 611 12.02 -37.04 16.02
N PHE A 612 12.38 -36.40 17.13
CA PHE A 612 11.52 -36.19 18.30
C PHE A 612 10.18 -35.50 17.95
N TYR A 613 10.15 -34.73 16.85
CA TYR A 613 8.95 -34.05 16.39
C TYR A 613 7.83 -35.04 16.04
N MET A 614 8.16 -36.25 15.59
CA MET A 614 7.15 -37.27 15.26
C MET A 614 6.37 -37.70 16.50
N ASN A 615 7.07 -38.01 17.59
CA ASN A 615 6.41 -38.40 18.83
C ASN A 615 5.61 -37.23 19.41
N MET A 616 6.18 -36.02 19.43
CA MET A 616 5.47 -34.83 19.87
C MET A 616 4.19 -34.57 19.07
N ARG A 617 4.25 -34.67 17.73
CA ARG A 617 3.10 -34.51 16.84
C ARG A 617 2.03 -35.55 17.10
N SER A 618 2.42 -36.82 17.28
CA SER A 618 1.51 -37.94 17.49
C SER A 618 0.57 -37.72 18.68
N LYS A 619 1.03 -37.06 19.76
CA LYS A 619 0.21 -36.73 20.93
C LYS A 619 -1.02 -35.88 20.58
N PHE A 620 -0.92 -35.03 19.56
CA PHE A 620 -1.99 -34.14 19.09
C PHE A 620 -2.81 -34.72 17.95
N THR A 621 -2.28 -35.69 17.20
CA THR A 621 -2.92 -36.24 16.00
C THR A 621 -3.39 -37.69 16.16
N ALA A 622 -3.11 -38.34 17.29
CA ALA A 622 -3.58 -39.68 17.57
C ALA A 622 -5.13 -39.73 17.64
N PRO A 623 -5.78 -40.73 17.02
CA PRO A 623 -7.23 -40.86 17.06
C PRO A 623 -7.79 -40.83 18.49
N GLY A 624 -8.87 -40.07 18.69
CA GLY A 624 -9.53 -39.95 19.99
C GLY A 624 -8.91 -38.93 20.95
N THR A 625 -7.80 -38.28 20.58
CA THR A 625 -7.26 -37.15 21.35
C THR A 625 -7.80 -35.80 20.86
N SER A 626 -7.68 -34.77 21.70
CA SER A 626 -8.06 -33.40 21.38
C SER A 626 -7.26 -32.43 22.22
N ILE A 627 -7.19 -31.17 21.82
CA ILE A 627 -6.95 -30.07 22.77
C ILE A 627 -8.29 -29.49 23.22
N TYR A 628 -8.31 -28.85 24.39
CA TYR A 628 -9.41 -28.00 24.82
C TYR A 628 -8.89 -26.58 25.02
N TYR A 629 -9.38 -25.63 24.23
CA TYR A 629 -8.85 -24.27 24.21
C TYR A 629 -9.75 -23.28 24.96
N TYR A 630 -9.13 -22.16 25.36
CA TYR A 630 -9.75 -20.96 25.87
C TYR A 630 -9.13 -19.75 25.16
N GLU A 631 -9.95 -18.93 24.56
CA GLU A 631 -9.59 -17.58 24.14
C GLU A 631 -9.92 -16.63 25.28
N VAL A 632 -8.90 -15.98 25.85
CA VAL A 632 -9.05 -15.17 27.07
C VAL A 632 -8.54 -13.77 26.89
N GLU A 633 -9.20 -12.79 27.52
CA GLU A 633 -8.78 -11.39 27.53
C GLU A 633 -8.71 -10.80 28.93
N TRP A 634 -7.78 -9.86 29.16
CA TRP A 634 -7.68 -9.09 30.39
C TRP A 634 -7.00 -7.73 30.17
N PRO A 635 -7.31 -6.70 30.98
CA PRO A 635 -6.62 -5.41 30.90
C PRO A 635 -5.11 -5.53 31.15
N ALA A 636 -4.31 -4.81 30.38
CA ALA A 636 -2.84 -4.90 30.45
C ALA A 636 -2.22 -4.32 31.73
N ASP A 637 -2.96 -3.48 32.44
CA ASP A 637 -2.59 -2.96 33.76
C ASP A 637 -2.93 -3.93 34.90
N LYS A 638 -3.82 -4.89 34.66
CA LYS A 638 -4.25 -5.88 35.67
C LYS A 638 -3.20 -6.96 35.92
N MET A 639 -2.57 -7.47 34.87
CA MET A 639 -1.57 -8.53 34.95
C MET A 639 -0.66 -8.47 33.73
N LYS A 640 0.65 -8.38 33.99
CA LYS A 640 1.70 -8.40 32.98
C LYS A 640 1.73 -9.72 32.22
N TRP A 641 2.08 -9.70 30.94
CA TRP A 641 2.18 -10.93 30.16
C TRP A 641 3.19 -11.92 30.74
N GLU A 642 4.34 -11.40 31.20
CA GLU A 642 5.35 -12.17 31.93
C GLU A 642 4.77 -12.86 33.16
N ASP A 643 3.98 -12.16 33.98
CA ASP A 643 3.33 -12.72 35.17
C ASP A 643 2.26 -13.75 34.80
N PHE A 644 1.52 -13.50 33.73
CA PHE A 644 0.56 -14.46 33.19
C PHE A 644 1.24 -15.79 32.83
N ARG A 645 2.40 -15.75 32.18
CA ARG A 645 3.16 -16.98 31.83
C ARG A 645 3.90 -17.57 33.02
N GLY A 646 4.67 -16.77 33.75
CA GLY A 646 5.58 -17.25 34.78
C GLY A 646 4.89 -17.59 36.11
N LYS A 647 3.89 -16.81 36.53
CA LYS A 647 3.26 -16.93 37.85
C LYS A 647 1.87 -17.55 37.78
N PHE A 648 1.05 -17.12 36.82
CA PHE A 648 -0.33 -17.59 36.71
C PHE A 648 -0.42 -18.97 36.02
N LEU A 649 0.17 -19.10 34.82
CA LEU A 649 0.25 -20.36 34.10
C LEU A 649 1.32 -21.28 34.72
N GLY A 650 2.50 -20.72 34.99
CA GLY A 650 3.69 -21.42 35.48
C GLY A 650 4.72 -21.70 34.38
N PRO A 651 6.03 -21.79 34.69
CA PRO A 651 7.08 -22.17 33.74
C PRO A 651 6.85 -23.55 33.10
N THR A 652 7.61 -23.84 32.04
CA THR A 652 7.43 -25.06 31.23
C THR A 652 7.62 -26.33 32.05
N ASP A 653 8.54 -26.33 33.02
CA ASP A 653 8.68 -27.41 33.99
C ASP A 653 7.69 -27.20 35.14
N PRO A 654 6.62 -28.01 35.23
CA PRO A 654 5.58 -27.80 36.22
C PRO A 654 6.05 -28.11 37.66
N ALA A 655 7.12 -28.89 37.84
CA ALA A 655 7.70 -29.16 39.16
C ALA A 655 8.38 -27.93 39.77
N GLN A 656 8.88 -27.02 38.92
CA GLN A 656 9.49 -25.75 39.32
C GLN A 656 8.52 -24.58 39.29
N ALA A 657 7.26 -24.83 38.89
CA ALA A 657 6.26 -23.78 38.79
C ALA A 657 5.72 -23.38 40.18
N PRO A 658 5.35 -22.09 40.38
CA PRO A 658 4.78 -21.64 41.65
C PRO A 658 3.59 -22.50 42.08
N ALA A 659 3.46 -22.79 43.38
CA ALA A 659 2.43 -23.70 43.90
C ALA A 659 0.99 -23.30 43.55
N SER A 660 0.76 -22.00 43.29
CA SER A 660 -0.54 -21.44 42.91
C SER A 660 -0.80 -21.40 41.40
N SER A 661 0.18 -21.79 40.58
CA SER A 661 0.11 -21.74 39.12
C SER A 661 -0.66 -22.93 38.53
N LEU A 662 -1.29 -22.74 37.36
CA LEU A 662 -2.05 -23.80 36.69
C LEU A 662 -1.24 -25.07 36.46
N ARG A 663 -0.02 -24.94 35.95
CA ARG A 663 0.87 -26.09 35.67
C ARG A 663 1.25 -26.85 36.93
N ASN A 664 1.52 -26.15 38.04
CA ASN A 664 1.84 -26.82 39.29
C ASN A 664 0.60 -27.52 39.89
N LEU A 665 -0.57 -26.88 39.86
CA LEU A 665 -1.82 -27.48 40.34
C LEU A 665 -2.14 -28.78 39.58
N ILE A 666 -2.00 -28.76 38.24
CA ILE A 666 -2.16 -29.97 37.42
C ILE A 666 -1.10 -31.02 37.76
N TYR A 667 0.14 -30.61 38.04
CA TYR A 667 1.24 -31.51 38.39
C TYR A 667 1.10 -32.17 39.75
N LYS A 668 0.63 -31.42 40.76
CA LYS A 668 0.49 -31.91 42.13
C LYS A 668 -0.69 -32.86 42.25
N ASP A 669 -1.82 -32.49 41.64
CA ASP A 669 -3.08 -33.20 41.79
C ASP A 669 -3.40 -34.09 40.57
N TRP A 670 -2.39 -34.42 39.76
CA TRP A 670 -2.54 -35.09 38.46
C TRP A 670 -3.39 -36.36 38.50
N SER A 671 -3.20 -37.20 39.52
CA SER A 671 -3.94 -38.46 39.69
C SER A 671 -5.43 -38.18 39.97
N ASP A 672 -5.71 -37.23 40.85
CA ASP A 672 -7.09 -36.85 41.21
C ASP A 672 -7.81 -36.13 40.06
N LEU A 673 -7.05 -35.40 39.23
CA LEU A 673 -7.50 -34.77 38.00
C LEU A 673 -7.69 -35.77 36.84
N GLY A 674 -7.31 -37.04 37.02
CA GLY A 674 -7.54 -38.13 36.08
C GLY A 674 -6.48 -38.29 34.99
N LEU A 675 -5.27 -37.74 35.18
CA LEU A 675 -4.15 -37.93 34.27
C LEU A 675 -3.54 -39.32 34.43
N LYS A 676 -2.98 -39.88 33.35
CA LYS A 676 -2.35 -41.22 33.35
C LYS A 676 -0.93 -41.23 33.91
N ALA A 677 -0.27 -40.09 33.92
CA ALA A 677 1.09 -39.91 34.41
C ALA A 677 1.23 -38.51 34.98
N GLN A 678 2.21 -38.34 35.87
CA GLN A 678 2.55 -37.03 36.39
C GLN A 678 3.11 -36.14 35.27
N PRO A 679 2.64 -34.89 35.12
CA PRO A 679 3.15 -33.94 34.14
C PRO A 679 4.67 -33.73 34.20
N ASP A 680 5.28 -33.50 33.04
CA ASP A 680 6.70 -33.18 32.90
C ASP A 680 6.89 -31.94 31.99
N THR A 681 8.13 -31.63 31.59
CA THR A 681 8.42 -30.48 30.73
C THR A 681 7.75 -30.56 29.34
N GLY A 682 7.56 -31.76 28.78
CA GLY A 682 6.91 -31.97 27.49
C GLY A 682 5.38 -32.01 27.61
N ASP A 683 4.89 -32.76 28.59
CA ASP A 683 3.48 -32.95 28.93
C ASP A 683 3.13 -32.17 30.20
N ASN A 684 3.23 -30.85 30.13
CA ASN A 684 3.03 -29.93 31.26
C ASN A 684 1.58 -29.46 31.50
N GLY A 685 0.59 -30.22 31.05
CA GLY A 685 -0.84 -29.90 31.24
C GLY A 685 -1.40 -28.82 30.31
N VAL A 686 -0.87 -27.59 30.37
CA VAL A 686 -1.47 -26.42 29.70
C VAL A 686 -0.44 -25.56 28.94
N HIS A 687 -0.85 -25.05 27.77
CA HIS A 687 -0.10 -24.13 26.91
C HIS A 687 -0.71 -22.72 26.94
N ALA A 688 0.14 -21.70 26.81
CA ALA A 688 -0.27 -20.35 26.45
C ALA A 688 0.83 -19.67 25.61
N SER A 689 0.42 -18.73 24.76
CA SER A 689 1.30 -17.99 23.84
C SER A 689 2.37 -17.14 24.57
N ALA A 690 3.56 -16.99 23.98
CA ALA A 690 4.69 -16.29 24.61
C ALA A 690 4.57 -14.76 24.60
N SER A 691 3.75 -14.21 23.70
CA SER A 691 3.51 -12.77 23.58
C SER A 691 2.13 -12.50 22.95
N PRO A 692 1.64 -11.24 23.00
CA PRO A 692 0.45 -10.82 22.27
C PRO A 692 0.53 -11.09 20.75
N PHE A 693 1.73 -10.96 20.16
CA PHE A 693 1.95 -11.22 18.73
C PHE A 693 1.84 -12.70 18.39
N GLU A 694 2.50 -13.56 19.17
CA GLU A 694 2.37 -15.00 18.99
C GLU A 694 0.94 -15.47 19.28
N ALA A 695 0.26 -14.87 20.26
CA ALA A 695 -1.14 -15.15 20.54
C ALA A 695 -2.05 -14.84 19.34
N LEU A 696 -1.81 -13.74 18.64
CA LEU A 696 -2.50 -13.44 17.38
C LEU A 696 -2.20 -14.51 16.31
N ALA A 697 -0.93 -14.91 16.15
CA ALA A 697 -0.53 -15.95 15.20
C ALA A 697 -1.24 -17.29 15.50
N GLU A 698 -1.29 -17.68 16.77
CA GLU A 698 -1.97 -18.87 17.25
C GLU A 698 -3.48 -18.80 17.03
N ARG A 699 -4.15 -17.69 17.37
CA ARG A 699 -5.58 -17.52 17.08
C ARG A 699 -5.88 -17.58 15.58
N CYS A 700 -5.03 -16.98 14.74
CA CYS A 700 -5.15 -17.09 13.28
C CYS A 700 -4.98 -18.55 12.80
N ASN A 701 -4.07 -19.31 13.39
CA ASN A 701 -3.84 -20.71 13.04
C ASN A 701 -4.98 -21.63 13.53
N TRP A 702 -5.18 -21.69 14.85
CA TRP A 702 -6.07 -22.61 15.54
C TRP A 702 -7.55 -22.28 15.33
N LEU A 703 -7.91 -20.99 15.45
CA LEU A 703 -9.31 -20.54 15.43
C LEU A 703 -9.73 -19.94 14.08
N ARG A 704 -8.80 -19.79 13.14
CA ARG A 704 -9.03 -19.06 11.87
C ARG A 704 -9.51 -17.63 12.11
N ALA A 705 -9.07 -17.03 13.21
CA ALA A 705 -9.34 -15.65 13.54
C ALA A 705 -8.83 -14.73 12.42
N SER A 706 -9.62 -13.70 12.09
CA SER A 706 -9.23 -12.69 11.12
C SER A 706 -8.42 -11.61 11.81
N MET A 707 -7.17 -11.42 11.41
CA MET A 707 -6.30 -10.35 11.93
C MET A 707 -6.93 -8.95 11.84
N THR A 708 -7.74 -8.70 10.81
CA THR A 708 -8.45 -7.41 10.64
C THR A 708 -9.68 -7.26 11.55
N LYS A 709 -10.11 -8.33 12.23
CA LYS A 709 -11.23 -8.33 13.18
C LYS A 709 -10.75 -8.44 14.62
N ASP A 710 -9.62 -9.12 14.84
CA ASP A 710 -8.94 -9.26 16.12
C ASP A 710 -8.52 -7.88 16.69
N PRO A 711 -8.74 -7.57 17.98
CA PRO A 711 -8.37 -6.28 18.55
C PRO A 711 -6.87 -5.97 18.47
N PHE A 712 -6.02 -6.92 18.85
CA PHE A 712 -4.57 -6.74 18.76
C PHE A 712 -4.13 -6.72 17.29
N GLY A 713 -4.71 -7.58 16.44
CA GLY A 713 -4.46 -7.57 15.01
C GLY A 713 -4.81 -6.23 14.34
N LYS A 714 -5.95 -5.62 14.69
CA LYS A 714 -6.32 -4.27 14.24
C LYS A 714 -5.30 -3.24 14.70
N ALA A 715 -4.91 -3.26 15.98
CA ALA A 715 -3.92 -2.34 16.53
C ALA A 715 -2.54 -2.50 15.88
N LEU A 716 -2.13 -3.73 15.57
CA LEU A 716 -0.88 -4.06 14.90
C LEU A 716 -0.83 -3.46 13.49
N LEU A 717 -1.90 -3.67 12.70
CA LEU A 717 -2.02 -3.09 11.37
C LEU A 717 -2.10 -1.55 11.45
N ALA A 718 -2.87 -1.04 12.40
CA ALA A 718 -3.03 0.38 12.65
C ALA A 718 -1.71 1.07 13.08
N SER A 719 -0.79 0.33 13.70
CA SER A 719 0.55 0.77 14.09
C SER A 719 1.55 0.82 12.94
N GLY A 720 1.20 0.28 11.76
CA GLY A 720 1.99 0.40 10.54
C GLY A 720 2.58 -0.90 9.99
N LEU A 721 2.22 -2.07 10.52
CA LEU A 721 2.57 -3.34 9.89
C LEU A 721 1.60 -3.68 8.76
N THR A 722 2.11 -4.11 7.61
CA THR A 722 1.24 -4.59 6.54
C THR A 722 0.74 -6.00 6.84
N PRO A 723 -0.44 -6.40 6.31
CA PRO A 723 -0.92 -7.78 6.45
C PRO A 723 0.04 -8.84 5.90
N GLY A 724 0.81 -8.50 4.86
CA GLY A 724 1.81 -9.38 4.27
C GLY A 724 3.01 -9.60 5.20
N MET A 725 3.52 -8.52 5.81
CA MET A 725 4.60 -8.60 6.79
C MET A 725 4.19 -9.44 8.00
N ALA A 726 3.02 -9.15 8.60
CA ALA A 726 2.54 -9.88 9.77
C ALA A 726 2.41 -11.40 9.50
N LYS A 727 1.85 -11.79 8.34
CA LYS A 727 1.76 -13.21 7.95
C LYS A 727 3.12 -13.87 7.81
N LYS A 728 4.10 -13.20 7.19
CA LYS A 728 5.47 -13.71 7.09
C LYS A 728 6.12 -13.85 8.47
N TRP A 729 5.84 -12.92 9.37
CA TRP A 729 6.37 -12.94 10.73
C TRP A 729 5.74 -14.04 11.62
N PHE A 730 4.53 -14.52 11.31
CA PHE A 730 3.95 -15.69 11.98
C PHE A 730 4.73 -16.98 11.73
N GLU A 731 5.63 -17.01 10.74
CA GLU A 731 6.55 -18.13 10.48
C GLU A 731 7.83 -18.05 11.32
N ASP A 732 7.91 -17.06 12.22
CA ASP A 732 9.05 -16.77 13.08
C ASP A 732 10.39 -16.59 12.33
N PRO A 733 10.48 -15.67 11.35
CA PRO A 733 11.72 -15.39 10.65
C PRO A 733 12.75 -14.73 11.57
N ALA A 734 14.03 -14.94 11.27
CA ALA A 734 15.11 -14.14 11.85
C ALA A 734 15.15 -12.77 11.17
N LEU A 735 14.94 -11.70 11.92
CA LEU A 735 14.90 -10.32 11.45
C LEU A 735 16.08 -9.53 12.03
N GLU A 736 16.58 -8.55 11.26
CA GLU A 736 17.66 -7.66 11.71
C GLU A 736 17.08 -6.58 12.64
N PHE A 737 17.56 -6.50 13.87
CA PHE A 737 17.16 -5.44 14.80
C PHE A 737 18.24 -5.23 15.85
N GLU A 738 18.51 -3.97 16.21
CA GLU A 738 19.51 -3.60 17.24
C GLU A 738 20.90 -4.27 17.04
N GLY A 739 21.34 -4.40 15.78
CA GLY A 739 22.67 -4.89 15.43
C GLY A 739 22.81 -6.42 15.41
N GLY A 740 21.72 -7.18 15.33
CA GLY A 740 21.79 -8.60 15.03
C GLY A 740 20.49 -9.22 14.51
N LYS A 741 20.61 -10.44 13.97
CA LYS A 741 19.46 -11.25 13.53
C LYS A 741 18.94 -12.14 14.64
N LYS A 742 17.67 -12.00 15.01
CA LYS A 742 16.98 -12.82 16.02
C LYS A 742 15.59 -13.21 15.57
N SER A 743 15.06 -14.30 16.13
CA SER A 743 13.66 -14.71 15.94
C SER A 743 12.73 -13.56 16.37
N VAL A 744 11.66 -13.34 15.61
CA VAL A 744 10.69 -12.28 15.93
C VAL A 744 9.87 -12.64 17.16
N PHE A 745 9.59 -13.93 17.39
CA PHE A 745 8.93 -14.38 18.62
C PHE A 745 9.84 -14.18 19.83
N ASP A 746 11.11 -14.54 19.75
CA ASP A 746 12.09 -14.30 20.83
C ASP A 746 12.23 -12.80 21.16
N MET A 747 12.20 -11.93 20.15
CA MET A 747 12.29 -10.49 20.36
C MET A 747 11.05 -9.89 21.03
N LEU A 748 9.89 -10.55 20.92
CA LEU A 748 8.61 -10.07 21.40
C LEU A 748 8.12 -10.80 22.66
N GLU A 749 8.86 -11.82 23.12
CA GLU A 749 8.55 -12.64 24.27
C GLU A 749 8.31 -11.79 25.54
N ASP A 750 7.27 -12.16 26.29
CA ASP A 750 6.87 -11.56 27.57
C ASP A 750 6.52 -10.06 27.56
N LEU A 751 6.50 -9.44 26.38
CA LEU A 751 6.08 -8.05 26.24
C LEU A 751 4.57 -7.89 26.44
N ASP A 752 4.20 -6.80 27.10
CA ASP A 752 2.80 -6.39 27.15
C ASP A 752 2.31 -5.91 25.75
N ALA A 753 0.99 -5.88 25.52
CA ALA A 753 0.41 -5.56 24.22
C ALA A 753 0.90 -4.20 23.67
N GLY A 754 0.95 -3.17 24.50
CA GLY A 754 1.47 -1.86 24.09
C GLY A 754 2.93 -1.88 23.67
N ASP A 755 3.81 -2.54 24.42
CA ASP A 755 5.24 -2.58 24.12
C ASP A 755 5.54 -3.54 22.97
N CYS A 756 4.76 -4.61 22.84
CA CYS A 756 4.77 -5.51 21.69
C CYS A 756 4.42 -4.76 20.40
N LEU A 757 3.38 -3.91 20.39
CA LEU A 757 3.02 -3.08 19.23
C LEU A 757 4.13 -2.09 18.85
N LYS A 758 4.71 -1.38 19.84
CA LYS A 758 5.81 -0.44 19.62
C LYS A 758 7.03 -1.14 19.03
N LYS A 759 7.42 -2.30 19.60
CA LYS A 759 8.58 -3.06 19.13
C LYS A 759 8.34 -3.66 17.75
N CYS A 760 7.14 -4.15 17.45
CA CYS A 760 6.74 -4.54 16.10
C CYS A 760 6.92 -3.39 15.10
N LYS A 761 6.44 -2.18 15.43
CA LYS A 761 6.61 -0.99 14.57
C LYS A 761 8.08 -0.66 14.33
N ALA A 762 8.92 -0.74 15.37
CA ALA A 762 10.35 -0.48 15.27
C ALA A 762 11.08 -1.53 14.42
N ILE A 763 10.82 -2.82 14.63
CA ILE A 763 11.37 -3.92 13.82
C ILE A 763 10.92 -3.76 12.36
N ALA A 764 9.66 -3.40 12.12
CA ALA A 764 9.13 -3.21 10.78
C ALA A 764 9.84 -2.06 10.06
N ALA A 765 10.15 -0.96 10.76
CA ALA A 765 10.91 0.15 10.20
C ALA A 765 12.36 -0.22 9.85
N ALA A 766 12.99 -1.13 10.59
CA ALA A 766 14.35 -1.60 10.35
C ALA A 766 14.47 -2.64 9.21
N ASN A 767 13.35 -3.27 8.83
CA ASN A 767 13.30 -4.38 7.86
C ASN A 767 12.39 -4.07 6.64
N LYS A 768 12.28 -2.78 6.27
CA LYS A 768 11.48 -2.35 5.09
C LYS A 768 12.15 -2.71 3.77
#